data_AF-A0A3S3PG93-F1
#
_entry.id   AF-A0A3S3PG93-F1
#
_cell.length_a   1.000
_cell.length_b   1.000
_cell.length_c   1.000
_cell.angle_alpha   90.00
_cell.angle_beta   90.00
_cell.angle_gamma   90.00
#
_symmetry.space_group_name_H-M   'P 1'
#
loop_
_entity.id
_entity.type
_entity.pdbx_description
1 polymer ?
#
loop_
_entity_poly.entity_id
_entity_poly.type
_entity_poly.pdbx_seq_one_letter_code
_entity_poly.pdbx_strand_id
1 'polypeptide(L)'
;MRFKNEVKKTIDEALPPVAVSNQLAANFASTSFWDDAHLLNINNNNHSGSSGHSQHLHHGAVKESIKVSNVCTGKIAKDTLHKRGKQIGCTTHYCVGSLMTPNKAKTSKIKAEILEEAFDFFEQYFIYLKKDNSDELSKRLAEVTKELEQTATYTLTTDELCFGAKTAWRNNARCIGRMHWNQLQIQDARHVRTTEEMFKAICKHIEISTNGGNIQPLITVFPQRVPGREDFRVWNPQLIGFAGYVQENGDVVGDRGRIQFTKVCQKLGWKGSGGPFDLLPIVLSAPGEEAKFYDLPKQLIKLIEIEHPHFEWFKELGLKWYAVPAVSDMLLDVGGLEFSAAPFNGWYMGTEIGARDFCDPQRYDLLEKIGQKMGLNTSLYSNLWKDKVLFEVNLAVLHSYHKSYVTIVDHHTASENFLRHLDQEQRQRGGCPADWVWIVPPMSGSVTGVFHQEMLNYSLKPSFEYQEKAWSTYQWVQSTIELKYSFKTVARVAMYSSILMGQILRKRVKATLLYATETGKSEKFAHKLSKIMQRNFYVKLQCMDSYRIEWLKQETLLIVITSTFGNGESPENGREFWRELYNLKHNKLINLSSLKYSVFALGSSQYPTFCAFGKNVDKALGDLGAKRLIDVGIGDELQGQDQAFEAWIKKIYKESCCSFSLKYDEQSECEFELTENENYNPENVRLKEIAMDEIDCEQQIVAQLSRLHKKKIFLCSVTERKRLKPQKSESQTLFVKMTPTNSLAKSFLVYEPGDHIGVFPRNPPHLVDAVLCRVRREGYFETESIVYQIEIKFDDEWIQHPVIPPCTLKIAFTNYLDIASVPSQKFLGYLAGMANDRWDSFRLRKLAQDADYYKKWRLFHYPTLVDVLNEFPSVHVNPEFLLTKLPLLQPRYYSISSSQTLFSNEVHLTMSLVSYHISKENGTTRFGVCTGFFERFPSEPIACFLRSAPDFRLPDNNRIPIILIAAGSGIAPFRSFWQERYTQFKNGNKCGKMILFFGCRRSRVDNIYAEELNEMINSQVIHEVFLATSREPGQKKKYVQDEVYVQRSLVYWLLVNENAHIYVCGDVSMADGVKKSIVRVIETEGKMSETNAQEELEKLINERRYHEDVFGAIHRDNFDVVS
;
A
#
# COMPACT_ATOMS: atom_id res chain seq x y z
N MET A 1 39.53 32.64 -41.35
CA MET A 1 39.59 33.64 -40.26
C MET A 1 39.08 35.03 -40.67
N ARG A 2 39.56 35.68 -41.75
CA ARG A 2 39.11 37.05 -42.14
C ARG A 2 37.59 37.25 -42.18
N PHE A 3 36.85 36.35 -42.84
CA PHE A 3 35.38 36.45 -43.00
C PHE A 3 34.60 36.44 -41.67
N LYS A 4 35.09 35.78 -40.62
CA LYS A 4 34.41 35.69 -39.31
C LYS A 4 34.54 36.99 -38.49
N ASN A 5 35.38 37.93 -38.90
CA ASN A 5 35.60 39.22 -38.23
C ASN A 5 34.79 40.38 -38.86
N GLU A 6 34.38 40.30 -40.13
CA GLU A 6 33.56 41.35 -40.76
C GLU A 6 32.09 41.26 -40.31
N VAL A 7 31.51 40.05 -40.28
CA VAL A 7 30.11 39.82 -39.86
C VAL A 7 29.83 40.31 -38.44
N LYS A 8 30.83 40.26 -37.55
CA LYS A 8 30.68 40.70 -36.16
C LYS A 8 30.54 42.23 -36.03
N LYS A 9 31.10 43.00 -36.97
CA LYS A 9 31.09 44.47 -36.91
C LYS A 9 29.72 45.07 -37.30
N THR A 10 28.91 44.36 -38.08
CA THR A 10 27.59 44.83 -38.55
C THR A 10 26.47 44.65 -37.52
N ILE A 11 26.67 43.80 -36.51
CA ILE A 11 25.63 43.43 -35.54
C ILE A 11 25.57 44.41 -34.35
N ASP A 12 26.70 45.02 -33.98
CA ASP A 12 26.80 45.91 -32.80
C ASP A 12 26.24 47.33 -33.04
N GLU A 13 25.84 47.70 -34.27
CA GLU A 13 25.37 49.05 -34.62
C GLU A 13 23.83 49.19 -34.71
N ALA A 14 23.05 48.14 -34.40
CA ALA A 14 21.59 48.12 -34.60
C ALA A 14 20.74 47.90 -33.33
N LEU A 15 20.25 49.04 -32.78
CA LEU A 15 19.08 49.24 -31.91
C LEU A 15 19.21 49.11 -30.36
N PRO A 16 18.38 49.84 -29.57
CA PRO A 16 18.67 50.25 -28.20
C PRO A 16 17.82 49.55 -27.10
N PRO A 17 18.13 49.72 -25.79
CA PRO A 17 17.50 48.97 -24.71
C PRO A 17 16.18 49.56 -24.22
N VAL A 18 15.25 48.69 -23.80
CA VAL A 18 14.09 49.05 -22.97
C VAL A 18 14.11 48.21 -21.70
N ALA A 19 14.07 48.88 -20.54
CA ALA A 19 13.96 48.26 -19.23
C ALA A 19 12.51 48.23 -18.77
N VAL A 20 12.09 47.12 -18.14
CA VAL A 20 10.89 47.08 -17.28
C VAL A 20 11.25 46.30 -16.02
N SER A 21 11.05 46.94 -14.87
CA SER A 21 11.19 46.35 -13.55
C SER A 21 9.94 45.55 -13.17
N ASN A 22 10.10 44.55 -12.30
CA ASN A 22 9.00 44.06 -11.46
C ASN A 22 9.55 43.71 -10.07
N GLN A 23 9.27 44.60 -9.11
CA GLN A 23 9.20 44.24 -7.70
C GLN A 23 7.90 43.45 -7.43
N LEU A 24 7.77 42.93 -6.20
CA LEU A 24 6.61 42.20 -5.66
C LEU A 24 6.51 40.71 -6.04
N ALA A 25 7.18 39.86 -5.25
CA ALA A 25 6.53 38.74 -4.53
C ALA A 25 7.55 37.98 -3.66
N ALA A 26 8.08 38.65 -2.62
CA ALA A 26 8.61 37.94 -1.47
C ALA A 26 7.50 37.82 -0.43
N ASN A 27 7.26 36.59 0.06
CA ASN A 27 6.85 36.23 1.43
C ASN A 27 6.08 34.90 1.42
N PHE A 28 6.77 33.80 1.75
CA PHE A 28 6.43 32.99 2.93
C PHE A 28 7.63 32.09 3.32
N ALA A 29 7.97 32.16 4.61
CA ALA A 29 8.75 31.25 5.47
C ALA A 29 9.19 29.89 4.85
N SER A 30 10.46 29.45 4.95
CA SER A 30 11.14 28.94 6.18
C SER A 30 10.31 27.85 6.89
N THR A 31 10.80 26.69 7.33
CA THR A 31 12.09 26.19 7.86
C THR A 31 11.95 24.64 7.85
N SER A 32 12.92 23.72 8.01
CA SER A 32 14.03 23.59 8.97
C SER A 32 14.75 22.23 8.77
N PHE A 33 16.08 22.18 9.01
CA PHE A 33 16.85 21.10 9.67
C PHE A 33 16.84 19.68 9.03
N TRP A 34 17.97 18.98 8.86
CA TRP A 34 19.02 18.73 9.86
C TRP A 34 20.45 18.76 9.31
N ASP A 35 21.36 19.23 10.16
CA ASP A 35 22.81 19.15 9.99
C ASP A 35 23.42 17.90 10.68
N ASP A 36 24.71 17.69 10.40
CA ASP A 36 25.72 16.92 11.15
C ASP A 36 25.68 15.38 11.18
N ALA A 37 26.84 14.68 11.19
CA ALA A 37 28.20 15.01 10.74
C ALA A 37 29.10 13.75 10.80
N HIS A 38 30.28 13.86 10.17
CA HIS A 38 31.51 13.10 10.45
C HIS A 38 31.60 11.62 10.02
N LEU A 39 32.74 11.11 9.55
CA LEU A 39 34.02 11.74 9.17
C LEU A 39 34.82 10.78 8.28
N LEU A 40 35.60 11.31 7.33
CA LEU A 40 36.98 10.84 7.14
C LEU A 40 37.83 11.95 6.51
N ASN A 41 38.77 12.47 7.30
CA ASN A 41 39.72 13.53 6.94
C ASN A 41 40.92 12.95 6.18
N ILE A 42 41.40 13.65 5.15
CA ILE A 42 42.85 13.77 4.88
C ILE A 42 43.16 15.23 4.53
N ASN A 43 43.85 15.92 5.44
CA ASN A 43 44.40 17.27 5.25
C ASN A 43 45.77 17.22 4.56
N ASN A 44 46.15 18.28 3.83
CA ASN A 44 47.19 19.24 4.28
C ASN A 44 47.63 20.24 3.17
N ASN A 45 47.52 21.54 3.49
CA ASN A 45 48.59 22.58 3.51
C ASN A 45 49.46 22.83 2.24
N ASN A 46 49.93 24.05 1.90
CA ASN A 46 49.82 25.39 2.50
C ASN A 46 50.37 26.50 1.54
N HIS A 47 50.24 27.77 1.95
CA HIS A 47 51.09 28.96 1.62
C HIS A 47 50.98 29.73 0.26
N SER A 48 50.29 30.87 0.33
CA SER A 48 50.76 32.26 0.08
C SER A 48 51.96 32.55 -0.87
N GLY A 49 51.78 33.48 -1.83
CA GLY A 49 52.89 34.14 -2.57
C GLY A 49 52.47 35.22 -3.57
N SER A 50 52.97 36.44 -3.39
CA SER A 50 52.69 37.74 -4.05
C SER A 50 52.99 37.96 -5.56
N SER A 51 52.26 38.95 -6.14
CA SER A 51 52.68 40.00 -7.10
C SER A 51 52.94 39.72 -8.61
N GLY A 52 52.51 40.65 -9.48
CA GLY A 52 53.32 41.06 -10.66
C GLY A 52 52.72 41.18 -12.08
N HIS A 53 51.72 42.06 -12.31
CA HIS A 53 51.42 42.78 -13.59
C HIS A 53 51.57 42.08 -14.98
N SER A 54 50.44 41.93 -15.71
CA SER A 54 50.16 42.65 -16.97
C SER A 54 48.77 42.30 -17.52
N GLN A 55 48.21 43.14 -18.40
CA GLN A 55 46.78 43.17 -18.73
C GLN A 55 46.44 42.61 -20.13
N HIS A 56 45.21 42.05 -20.21
CA HIS A 56 44.39 41.81 -21.42
C HIS A 56 44.90 40.86 -22.52
N LEU A 57 44.40 39.62 -22.45
CA LEU A 57 43.70 38.96 -23.57
C LEU A 57 42.74 37.91 -22.99
N HIS A 58 41.46 37.94 -23.39
CA HIS A 58 40.43 37.01 -22.88
C HIS A 58 40.78 35.54 -23.20
N HIS A 59 41.48 34.88 -22.29
CA HIS A 59 41.60 33.43 -22.26
C HIS A 59 40.30 32.87 -21.66
N GLY A 60 39.32 32.62 -22.52
CA GLY A 60 38.26 31.68 -22.18
C GLY A 60 38.92 30.35 -21.84
N ALA A 61 38.79 29.91 -20.58
CA ALA A 61 39.56 28.79 -20.05
C ALA A 61 39.50 27.59 -21.00
N VAL A 62 40.67 27.10 -21.43
CA VAL A 62 40.78 25.92 -22.28
C VAL A 62 40.20 24.75 -21.49
N LYS A 63 38.98 24.33 -21.85
CA LYS A 63 38.33 23.20 -21.18
C LYS A 63 39.21 21.97 -21.37
N GLU A 64 39.81 21.49 -20.29
CA GLU A 64 40.66 20.31 -20.31
C GLU A 64 39.85 19.05 -20.66
N SER A 65 40.52 17.94 -20.99
CA SER A 65 39.82 16.65 -21.12
C SER A 65 39.33 16.22 -19.74
N ILE A 66 38.03 15.98 -19.58
CA ILE A 66 37.47 15.56 -18.30
C ILE A 66 37.73 14.06 -18.14
N LYS A 67 38.32 13.67 -17.01
CA LYS A 67 38.47 12.26 -16.65
C LYS A 67 37.11 11.75 -16.18
N VAL A 68 36.73 10.57 -16.67
CA VAL A 68 35.60 9.79 -16.15
C VAL A 68 36.13 8.41 -15.79
N SER A 69 35.74 7.91 -14.63
CA SER A 69 36.20 6.67 -14.06
C SER A 69 35.06 5.67 -13.85
N ASN A 70 35.41 4.40 -13.84
CA ASN A 70 34.55 3.33 -13.40
C ASN A 70 35.03 2.86 -12.03
N VAL A 71 34.21 3.05 -11.00
CA VAL A 71 34.60 2.81 -9.60
C VAL A 71 34.87 1.33 -9.32
N CYS A 72 34.12 0.41 -9.95
CA CYS A 72 34.29 -1.03 -9.75
C CYS A 72 35.51 -1.62 -10.48
N THR A 73 35.82 -1.14 -11.69
CA THR A 73 36.91 -1.72 -12.51
C THR A 73 38.21 -0.93 -12.44
N GLY A 74 38.22 0.24 -11.78
CA GLY A 74 39.35 1.17 -11.76
C GLY A 74 39.69 1.79 -13.12
N LYS A 75 38.86 1.54 -14.14
CA LYS A 75 39.10 2.00 -15.52
C LYS A 75 38.87 3.50 -15.62
N ILE A 76 39.87 4.23 -16.10
CA ILE A 76 39.79 5.68 -16.33
C ILE A 76 39.81 5.96 -17.82
N ALA A 77 38.83 6.71 -18.29
CA ALA A 77 38.77 7.28 -19.63
C ALA A 77 38.89 8.82 -19.56
N LYS A 78 39.19 9.44 -20.70
CA LYS A 78 39.18 10.90 -20.86
C LYS A 78 38.11 11.24 -21.89
N ASP A 79 37.02 11.84 -21.47
CA ASP A 79 36.05 12.39 -22.42
C ASP A 79 36.62 13.69 -23.02
N THR A 80 36.81 13.68 -24.33
CA THR A 80 37.17 14.85 -25.15
C THR A 80 36.00 15.34 -26.01
N LEU A 81 34.99 14.49 -26.25
CA LEU A 81 33.83 14.77 -27.10
C LEU A 81 32.90 15.83 -26.50
N HIS A 82 32.82 15.93 -25.17
CA HIS A 82 32.06 16.95 -24.44
C HIS A 82 32.43 18.39 -24.84
N LYS A 83 33.61 18.60 -25.45
CA LYS A 83 34.06 19.90 -25.97
C LYS A 83 33.34 20.33 -27.25
N ARG A 84 32.87 19.37 -28.07
CA ARG A 84 31.98 19.61 -29.21
C ARG A 84 30.51 19.75 -28.78
N GLY A 85 30.17 19.25 -27.60
CA GLY A 85 28.81 19.26 -27.08
C GLY A 85 28.43 20.54 -26.34
N LYS A 86 27.17 20.94 -26.47
CA LYS A 86 26.56 21.96 -25.61
C LYS A 86 26.35 21.35 -24.22
N GLN A 87 27.15 21.85 -23.27
CA GLN A 87 27.13 21.43 -21.87
C GLN A 87 25.76 21.71 -21.22
N ILE A 88 25.20 20.73 -20.53
CA ILE A 88 23.98 20.90 -19.73
C ILE A 88 24.42 21.33 -18.33
N GLY A 89 24.69 22.63 -18.20
CA GLY A 89 25.42 23.18 -17.05
C GLY A 89 24.64 23.18 -15.73
N CYS A 90 25.36 23.06 -14.63
CA CYS A 90 24.84 23.43 -13.30
C CYS A 90 24.92 24.95 -13.13
N THR A 91 23.97 25.52 -12.39
CA THR A 91 24.11 26.86 -11.81
C THR A 91 24.75 26.75 -10.43
N THR A 92 25.14 27.87 -9.82
CA THR A 92 25.56 27.95 -8.41
C THR A 92 24.46 27.55 -7.42
N HIS A 93 23.22 27.41 -7.86
CA HIS A 93 22.05 27.15 -7.01
C HIS A 93 21.40 25.78 -7.25
N TYR A 94 21.51 25.21 -8.46
CA TYR A 94 20.93 23.91 -8.80
C TYR A 94 21.57 23.28 -10.05
N CYS A 95 21.59 21.95 -10.08
CA CYS A 95 22.00 21.15 -11.23
C CYS A 95 20.86 21.11 -12.28
N VAL A 96 21.08 21.67 -13.48
CA VAL A 96 20.08 21.56 -14.57
C VAL A 96 20.04 20.12 -15.12
N GLY A 97 21.16 19.40 -15.02
CA GLY A 97 21.25 17.98 -15.39
C GLY A 97 20.39 17.04 -14.53
N SER A 98 19.91 17.46 -13.35
CA SER A 98 19.00 16.66 -12.53
C SER A 98 17.51 16.91 -12.83
N LEU A 99 17.18 17.74 -13.81
CA LEU A 99 15.79 17.99 -14.20
C LEU A 99 15.25 16.85 -15.06
N MET A 100 14.21 16.17 -14.57
CA MET A 100 13.53 15.08 -15.29
C MET A 100 12.96 15.55 -16.64
N THR A 101 12.51 16.81 -16.74
CA THR A 101 12.11 17.45 -18.01
C THR A 101 13.00 18.67 -18.26
N PRO A 102 14.03 18.59 -19.12
CA PRO A 102 14.96 19.68 -19.38
C PRO A 102 14.31 20.82 -20.20
N ASN A 103 14.99 21.96 -20.24
CA ASN A 103 14.51 23.16 -20.93
C ASN A 103 14.25 22.91 -22.42
N LYS A 104 13.15 23.48 -22.92
CA LYS A 104 12.66 23.31 -24.29
C LYS A 104 13.58 23.96 -25.33
N ALA A 105 13.54 23.45 -26.56
CA ALA A 105 14.12 24.12 -27.72
C ALA A 105 13.55 25.54 -27.89
N LYS A 106 14.39 26.48 -28.38
CA LYS A 106 13.92 27.83 -28.76
C LYS A 106 13.05 27.74 -30.01
N THR A 107 12.08 28.63 -30.15
CA THR A 107 11.03 28.55 -31.18
C THR A 107 11.45 28.95 -32.60
N SER A 108 12.66 29.48 -32.80
CA SER A 108 13.25 29.68 -34.13
C SER A 108 14.78 29.84 -34.06
N LYS A 109 15.49 29.18 -34.97
CA LYS A 109 16.92 29.43 -35.24
C LYS A 109 17.10 30.52 -36.30
N ILE A 110 18.15 31.32 -36.18
CA ILE A 110 18.51 32.29 -37.23
C ILE A 110 19.32 31.62 -38.35
N LYS A 111 19.33 32.19 -39.56
CA LYS A 111 20.05 31.62 -40.72
C LYS A 111 21.52 31.28 -40.43
N ALA A 112 22.20 32.10 -39.62
CA ALA A 112 23.59 31.85 -39.23
C ALA A 112 23.77 30.60 -38.36
N GLU A 113 22.84 30.31 -37.45
CA GLU A 113 22.86 29.10 -36.61
C GLU A 113 22.54 27.85 -37.44
N ILE A 114 21.54 27.93 -38.33
CA ILE A 114 21.20 26.84 -39.26
C ILE A 114 22.42 26.51 -40.14
N LEU A 115 23.10 27.54 -40.64
CA LEU A 115 24.27 27.35 -41.49
C LEU A 115 25.44 26.70 -40.71
N GLU A 116 25.75 27.16 -39.49
CA GLU A 116 26.82 26.57 -38.66
C GLU A 116 26.53 25.10 -38.31
N GLU A 117 25.28 24.75 -37.99
CA GLU A 117 24.88 23.36 -37.75
C GLU A 117 24.85 22.51 -39.02
N ALA A 118 24.50 23.07 -40.18
CA ALA A 118 24.58 22.38 -41.46
C ALA A 118 26.04 22.06 -41.83
N PHE A 119 26.98 22.99 -41.63
CA PHE A 119 28.41 22.75 -41.85
C PHE A 119 28.94 21.57 -41.00
N ASP A 120 28.69 21.56 -39.69
CA ASP A 120 29.11 20.45 -38.80
C ASP A 120 28.41 19.12 -39.16
N PHE A 121 27.11 19.15 -39.52
CA PHE A 121 26.38 17.96 -39.95
C PHE A 121 26.95 17.34 -41.24
N PHE A 122 27.20 18.15 -42.27
CA PHE A 122 27.73 17.64 -43.53
C PHE A 122 29.18 17.18 -43.40
N GLU A 123 30.00 17.85 -42.59
CA GLU A 123 31.33 17.34 -42.22
C GLU A 123 31.22 15.94 -41.58
N GLN A 124 30.34 15.76 -40.59
CA GLN A 124 30.08 14.44 -39.99
C GLN A 124 29.59 13.39 -41.01
N TYR A 125 28.69 13.77 -41.94
CA TYR A 125 28.15 12.88 -42.96
C TYR A 125 29.20 12.42 -43.98
N PHE A 126 30.00 13.35 -44.50
CA PHE A 126 31.05 13.01 -45.47
C PHE A 126 32.21 12.26 -44.80
N ILE A 127 32.53 12.51 -43.53
CA ILE A 127 33.44 11.66 -42.73
C ILE A 127 32.88 10.23 -42.60
N TYR A 128 31.58 10.08 -42.30
CA TYR A 128 30.95 8.75 -42.22
C TYR A 128 31.01 7.98 -43.55
N LEU A 129 30.83 8.67 -44.68
CA LEU A 129 31.01 8.12 -46.03
C LEU A 129 32.49 7.92 -46.44
N LYS A 130 33.46 8.31 -45.60
CA LYS A 130 34.90 8.31 -45.89
C LYS A 130 35.28 9.16 -47.12
N LYS A 131 34.65 10.33 -47.24
CA LYS A 131 34.81 11.36 -48.29
C LYS A 131 35.11 12.75 -47.69
N ASP A 132 35.86 12.77 -46.59
CA ASP A 132 36.11 13.93 -45.72
C ASP A 132 36.85 15.11 -46.38
N ASN A 133 37.61 14.87 -47.46
CA ASN A 133 38.29 15.90 -48.25
C ASN A 133 37.79 15.99 -49.70
N SER A 134 36.47 15.96 -49.91
CA SER A 134 35.87 15.93 -51.25
C SER A 134 35.37 17.29 -51.76
N ASP A 135 35.55 17.54 -53.07
CA ASP A 135 34.85 18.63 -53.78
C ASP A 135 33.31 18.51 -53.65
N GLU A 136 32.81 17.29 -53.42
CA GLU A 136 31.39 17.00 -53.17
C GLU A 136 30.88 17.68 -51.89
N LEU A 137 31.64 17.65 -50.79
CA LEU A 137 31.29 18.35 -49.55
C LEU A 137 31.20 19.87 -49.79
N SER A 138 32.21 20.46 -50.44
CA SER A 138 32.24 21.88 -50.78
C SER A 138 31.08 22.29 -51.70
N LYS A 139 30.72 21.46 -52.69
CA LYS A 139 29.55 21.68 -53.56
C LYS A 139 28.24 21.61 -52.79
N ARG A 140 28.04 20.57 -51.97
CA ARG A 140 26.79 20.41 -51.20
C ARG A 140 26.59 21.54 -50.20
N LEU A 141 27.67 22.01 -49.58
CA LEU A 141 27.64 23.18 -48.69
C LEU A 141 27.32 24.49 -49.44
N ALA A 142 27.83 24.66 -50.67
CA ALA A 142 27.48 25.81 -51.50
C ALA A 142 26.01 25.78 -51.97
N GLU A 143 25.49 24.60 -52.33
CA GLU A 143 24.06 24.38 -52.63
C GLU A 143 23.17 24.72 -51.43
N VAL A 144 23.49 24.17 -50.25
CA VAL A 144 22.76 24.40 -49.00
C VAL A 144 22.80 25.88 -48.60
N THR A 145 23.95 26.55 -48.73
CA THR A 145 24.07 27.99 -48.47
C THR A 145 23.15 28.79 -49.40
N LYS A 146 23.12 28.45 -50.69
CA LYS A 146 22.28 29.10 -51.70
C LYS A 146 20.78 28.84 -51.47
N GLU A 147 20.38 27.61 -51.15
CA GLU A 147 19.00 27.27 -50.77
C GLU A 147 18.54 28.09 -49.54
N LEU A 148 19.42 28.19 -48.52
CA LEU A 148 19.16 28.91 -47.27
C LEU A 148 19.09 30.43 -47.46
N GLU A 149 19.92 31.00 -48.34
CA GLU A 149 19.82 32.39 -48.77
C GLU A 149 18.46 32.67 -49.43
N GLN A 150 18.08 31.84 -50.41
CA GLN A 150 16.87 32.03 -51.23
C GLN A 150 15.56 31.75 -50.49
N THR A 151 15.50 30.72 -49.66
CA THR A 151 14.24 30.19 -49.09
C THR A 151 14.16 30.22 -47.57
N ALA A 152 15.24 30.64 -46.88
CA ALA A 152 15.40 30.56 -45.43
C ALA A 152 15.35 29.13 -44.84
N THR A 153 15.44 28.10 -45.68
CA THR A 153 15.59 26.69 -45.30
C THR A 153 16.37 25.95 -46.40
N TYR A 154 16.57 24.64 -46.28
CA TYR A 154 17.15 23.80 -47.35
C TYR A 154 16.59 22.38 -47.25
N THR A 155 16.76 21.54 -48.28
CA THR A 155 16.21 20.18 -48.30
C THR A 155 17.28 19.10 -48.19
N LEU A 156 17.14 18.19 -47.22
CA LEU A 156 17.98 16.97 -47.11
C LEU A 156 17.56 15.90 -48.13
N THR A 157 18.51 15.15 -48.67
CA THR A 157 18.22 13.88 -49.37
C THR A 157 17.71 12.81 -48.39
N THR A 158 17.14 11.71 -48.89
CA THR A 158 16.68 10.61 -48.04
C THR A 158 17.85 9.93 -47.30
N ASP A 159 19.03 9.84 -47.91
CA ASP A 159 20.22 9.26 -47.28
C ASP A 159 20.84 10.19 -46.22
N GLU A 160 20.88 11.51 -46.49
CA GLU A 160 21.25 12.52 -45.51
C GLU A 160 20.31 12.48 -44.30
N LEU A 161 18.99 12.39 -44.52
CA LEU A 161 18.00 12.26 -43.45
C LEU A 161 18.14 10.93 -42.68
N CYS A 162 18.42 9.82 -43.38
CA CYS A 162 18.67 8.51 -42.79
C CYS A 162 19.87 8.55 -41.84
N PHE A 163 20.99 9.11 -42.29
CA PHE A 163 22.17 9.34 -41.45
C PHE A 163 21.87 10.28 -40.28
N GLY A 164 21.12 11.36 -40.53
CA GLY A 164 20.70 12.33 -39.52
C GLY A 164 19.91 11.70 -38.37
N ALA A 165 18.84 10.97 -38.69
CA ALA A 165 18.00 10.29 -37.70
C ALA A 165 18.76 9.20 -36.92
N LYS A 166 19.58 8.40 -37.61
CA LYS A 166 20.46 7.40 -36.98
C LYS A 166 21.45 8.03 -36.00
N THR A 167 22.07 9.14 -36.40
CA THR A 167 23.05 9.85 -35.58
C THR A 167 22.38 10.59 -34.42
N ALA A 168 21.17 11.13 -34.61
CA ALA A 168 20.37 11.71 -33.52
C ALA A 168 20.05 10.68 -32.43
N TRP A 169 19.76 9.42 -32.80
CA TRP A 169 19.57 8.35 -31.81
C TRP A 169 20.89 7.96 -31.12
N ARG A 170 21.99 7.82 -31.89
CA ARG A 170 23.35 7.59 -31.37
C ARG A 170 23.80 8.66 -30.36
N ASN A 171 23.38 9.91 -30.57
CA ASN A 171 23.71 11.06 -29.75
C ASN A 171 22.79 11.25 -28.53
N ASN A 172 21.68 10.51 -28.43
CA ASN A 172 20.66 10.76 -27.41
C ASN A 172 21.16 10.31 -26.01
N ALA A 173 21.52 11.29 -25.17
CA ALA A 173 22.03 11.09 -23.81
C ALA A 173 21.08 10.32 -22.88
N ARG A 174 19.78 10.24 -23.21
CA ARG A 174 18.70 9.62 -22.42
C ARG A 174 18.13 8.34 -23.04
N CYS A 175 18.89 7.64 -23.90
CA CYS A 175 18.46 6.34 -24.42
C CYS A 175 19.49 5.24 -24.10
N ILE A 176 19.17 4.34 -23.15
CA ILE A 176 20.03 3.21 -22.78
C ILE A 176 20.17 2.20 -23.94
N GLY A 177 19.10 1.94 -24.69
CA GLY A 177 19.04 0.95 -25.78
C GLY A 177 19.71 1.32 -27.10
N ARG A 178 20.50 2.41 -27.16
CA ARG A 178 21.00 2.99 -28.42
C ARG A 178 22.21 2.28 -29.05
N MET A 179 22.62 1.11 -28.56
CA MET A 179 23.63 0.26 -29.23
C MET A 179 23.24 -0.04 -30.69
N HIS A 180 21.94 -0.23 -30.94
CA HIS A 180 21.38 -0.61 -32.25
C HIS A 180 21.05 0.58 -33.16
N TRP A 181 21.62 1.76 -32.91
CA TRP A 181 21.33 3.00 -33.64
C TRP A 181 21.47 2.87 -35.17
N ASN A 182 22.38 2.01 -35.63
CA ASN A 182 22.61 1.73 -37.04
C ASN A 182 21.50 0.89 -37.71
N GLN A 183 20.72 0.13 -36.93
CA GLN A 183 19.62 -0.72 -37.40
C GLN A 183 18.29 0.03 -37.58
N LEU A 184 18.19 1.29 -37.15
CA LEU A 184 16.98 2.10 -37.30
C LEU A 184 16.52 2.17 -38.76
N GLN A 185 15.26 1.81 -39.00
CA GLN A 185 14.60 2.01 -40.29
C GLN A 185 13.96 3.39 -40.35
N ILE A 186 13.92 4.00 -41.53
CA ILE A 186 13.31 5.31 -41.76
C ILE A 186 12.15 5.16 -42.74
N GLN A 187 10.97 5.65 -42.35
CA GLN A 187 9.84 5.90 -43.23
C GLN A 187 9.82 7.41 -43.55
N ASP A 188 10.30 7.79 -44.73
CA ASP A 188 10.28 9.18 -45.19
C ASP A 188 8.84 9.59 -45.58
N ALA A 189 8.20 10.35 -44.69
CA ALA A 189 6.84 10.87 -44.85
C ALA A 189 6.84 12.38 -45.17
N ARG A 190 7.96 12.96 -45.61
CA ARG A 190 8.04 14.41 -45.97
C ARG A 190 7.23 14.79 -47.21
N HIS A 191 6.67 13.81 -47.92
CA HIS A 191 5.70 14.00 -49.00
C HIS A 191 4.26 14.24 -48.50
N VAL A 192 3.95 13.91 -47.24
CA VAL A 192 2.63 14.08 -46.62
C VAL A 192 2.21 15.56 -46.59
N ARG A 193 0.93 15.82 -46.82
CA ARG A 193 0.34 17.17 -46.84
C ARG A 193 -0.83 17.32 -45.87
N THR A 194 -1.57 16.25 -45.59
CA THR A 194 -2.80 16.28 -44.79
C THR A 194 -2.70 15.49 -43.48
N THR A 195 -3.56 15.80 -42.51
CA THR A 195 -3.64 15.02 -41.26
C THR A 195 -4.13 13.58 -41.48
N GLU A 196 -4.92 13.32 -42.54
CA GLU A 196 -5.36 11.97 -42.90
C GLU A 196 -4.21 11.10 -43.44
N GLU A 197 -3.34 11.68 -44.28
CA GLU A 197 -2.11 11.02 -44.74
C GLU A 197 -1.13 10.78 -43.58
N MET A 198 -1.01 11.73 -42.64
CA MET A 198 -0.24 11.51 -41.40
C MET A 198 -0.79 10.32 -40.61
N PHE A 199 -2.11 10.23 -40.43
CA PHE A 199 -2.74 9.12 -39.71
C PHE A 199 -2.51 7.76 -40.39
N LYS A 200 -2.59 7.69 -41.73
CA LYS A 200 -2.26 6.49 -42.50
C LYS A 200 -0.78 6.08 -42.33
N ALA A 201 0.12 7.05 -42.38
CA ALA A 201 1.55 6.82 -42.14
C ALA A 201 1.83 6.31 -40.72
N ILE A 202 1.10 6.79 -39.71
CA ILE A 202 1.17 6.35 -38.31
C ILE A 202 0.60 4.94 -38.11
N CYS A 203 -0.52 4.61 -38.75
CA CYS A 203 -1.07 3.24 -38.71
C CYS A 203 -0.06 2.24 -39.29
N LYS A 204 0.57 2.59 -40.43
CA LYS A 204 1.64 1.79 -41.05
C LYS A 204 2.89 1.70 -40.18
N HIS A 205 3.26 2.77 -39.45
CA HIS A 205 4.35 2.74 -38.47
C HIS A 205 4.07 1.70 -37.39
N ILE A 206 2.89 1.71 -36.78
CA ILE A 206 2.49 0.76 -35.72
C ILE A 206 2.50 -0.68 -36.25
N GLU A 207 1.97 -0.90 -37.46
CA GLU A 207 1.95 -2.22 -38.12
C GLU A 207 3.37 -2.79 -38.34
N ILE A 208 4.26 -2.01 -38.98
CA ILE A 208 5.64 -2.42 -39.28
C ILE A 208 6.47 -2.59 -38.00
N SER A 209 6.38 -1.64 -37.06
CA SER A 209 7.14 -1.71 -35.80
C SER A 209 6.66 -2.84 -34.89
N THR A 210 5.38 -3.22 -34.91
CA THR A 210 4.86 -4.35 -34.12
C THR A 210 5.36 -5.68 -34.66
N ASN A 211 5.33 -5.91 -35.97
CA ASN A 211 5.91 -7.09 -36.64
C ASN A 211 5.58 -8.44 -35.92
N GLY A 212 4.30 -8.67 -35.65
CA GLY A 212 3.80 -9.86 -34.92
C GLY A 212 4.16 -9.93 -33.42
N GLY A 213 5.03 -9.04 -32.94
CA GLY A 213 5.64 -9.03 -31.61
C GLY A 213 7.17 -8.90 -31.67
N ASN A 214 7.81 -9.22 -32.81
CA ASN A 214 9.25 -9.05 -32.96
C ASN A 214 9.59 -7.60 -33.34
N ILE A 215 9.58 -6.73 -32.33
CA ILE A 215 9.60 -5.27 -32.49
C ILE A 215 10.79 -4.79 -33.35
N GLN A 216 10.51 -3.96 -34.36
CA GLN A 216 11.52 -3.35 -35.23
C GLN A 216 11.70 -1.86 -34.86
N PRO A 217 12.94 -1.34 -34.75
CA PRO A 217 13.18 0.09 -34.56
C PRO A 217 12.86 0.88 -35.84
N LEU A 218 11.88 1.76 -35.77
CA LEU A 218 11.40 2.56 -36.88
C LEU A 218 11.28 4.03 -36.46
N ILE A 219 11.59 4.95 -37.38
CA ILE A 219 11.21 6.37 -37.29
C ILE A 219 10.43 6.76 -38.54
N THR A 220 9.33 7.48 -38.37
CA THR A 220 8.59 8.09 -39.48
C THR A 220 8.82 9.60 -39.43
N VAL A 221 9.44 10.19 -40.45
CA VAL A 221 9.75 11.63 -40.45
C VAL A 221 8.77 12.38 -41.35
N PHE A 222 7.96 13.26 -40.75
CA PHE A 222 7.04 14.15 -41.47
C PHE A 222 7.77 15.42 -41.97
N PRO A 223 7.12 16.31 -42.75
CA PRO A 223 7.80 17.48 -43.31
C PRO A 223 8.43 18.40 -42.26
N GLN A 224 9.56 19.02 -42.59
CA GLN A 224 10.27 19.97 -41.72
C GLN A 224 9.47 21.25 -41.46
N ARG A 225 9.78 21.91 -40.35
CA ARG A 225 9.37 23.28 -40.05
C ARG A 225 9.87 24.23 -41.14
N VAL A 226 8.99 25.13 -41.59
CA VAL A 226 9.32 26.20 -42.53
C VAL A 226 9.00 27.54 -41.86
N PRO A 227 9.91 28.52 -41.84
CA PRO A 227 9.66 29.82 -41.22
C PRO A 227 8.37 30.48 -41.74
N GLY A 228 7.52 30.97 -40.82
CA GLY A 228 6.24 31.59 -41.16
C GLY A 228 5.11 30.62 -41.56
N ARG A 229 5.36 29.30 -41.57
CA ARG A 229 4.35 28.26 -41.75
C ARG A 229 4.10 27.52 -40.44
N GLU A 230 2.90 27.03 -40.26
CA GLU A 230 2.57 26.10 -39.16
C GLU A 230 3.37 24.80 -39.25
N ASP A 231 3.49 24.09 -38.13
CA ASP A 231 4.17 22.79 -38.03
C ASP A 231 3.25 21.60 -38.36
N PHE A 232 3.83 20.54 -38.92
CA PHE A 232 3.24 19.20 -38.81
C PHE A 232 3.49 18.66 -37.39
N ARG A 233 2.44 18.36 -36.63
CA ARG A 233 2.56 17.89 -35.24
C ARG A 233 1.77 16.61 -35.02
N VAL A 234 2.42 15.61 -34.43
CA VAL A 234 1.73 14.62 -33.58
C VAL A 234 1.65 15.22 -32.19
N TRP A 235 0.44 15.34 -31.65
CA TRP A 235 0.25 15.96 -30.33
C TRP A 235 0.46 14.95 -29.21
N ASN A 236 0.21 13.66 -29.48
CA ASN A 236 0.45 12.60 -28.52
C ASN A 236 1.95 12.49 -28.16
N PRO A 237 2.31 12.31 -26.88
CA PRO A 237 3.70 12.00 -26.49
C PRO A 237 4.20 10.62 -26.93
N GLN A 238 3.28 9.65 -27.05
CA GLN A 238 3.54 8.36 -27.69
C GLN A 238 2.37 8.01 -28.61
N LEU A 239 2.63 7.32 -29.72
CA LEU A 239 1.59 6.99 -30.71
C LEU A 239 0.46 6.14 -30.10
N ILE A 240 0.83 5.14 -29.30
CA ILE A 240 -0.10 4.39 -28.48
C ILE A 240 0.09 4.89 -27.04
N GLY A 241 -1.02 5.08 -26.32
CA GLY A 241 -0.99 5.55 -24.95
C GLY A 241 -2.37 5.47 -24.32
N PHE A 242 -2.41 5.33 -23.01
CA PHE A 242 -3.65 5.25 -22.27
C PHE A 242 -4.09 6.62 -21.74
N ALA A 243 -5.39 6.83 -21.63
CA ALA A 243 -5.97 8.05 -21.12
C ALA A 243 -5.84 8.15 -19.59
N GLY A 244 -5.87 9.38 -19.08
CA GLY A 244 -5.90 9.68 -17.65
C GLY A 244 -7.10 10.54 -17.32
N TYR A 245 -8.01 10.02 -16.50
CA TYR A 245 -9.23 10.73 -16.12
C TYR A 245 -9.16 11.14 -14.66
N VAL A 246 -9.10 12.46 -14.42
CA VAL A 246 -9.43 13.02 -13.11
C VAL A 246 -10.93 12.84 -12.92
N GLN A 247 -11.30 11.99 -11.97
CA GLN A 247 -12.65 11.81 -11.50
C GLN A 247 -13.10 13.05 -10.73
N GLU A 248 -14.42 13.23 -10.54
CA GLU A 248 -14.99 14.39 -9.84
C GLU A 248 -14.46 14.55 -8.39
N ASN A 249 -14.02 13.44 -7.80
CA ASN A 249 -13.49 13.37 -6.44
C ASN A 249 -11.96 13.58 -6.36
N GLY A 250 -11.28 13.84 -7.48
CA GLY A 250 -9.84 14.05 -7.57
C GLY A 250 -9.00 12.78 -7.80
N ASP A 251 -9.58 11.59 -7.60
CA ASP A 251 -8.91 10.32 -7.95
C ASP A 251 -8.61 10.28 -9.45
N VAL A 252 -7.56 9.56 -9.84
CA VAL A 252 -7.22 9.37 -11.25
C VAL A 252 -7.42 7.92 -11.65
N VAL A 253 -8.17 7.73 -12.73
CA VAL A 253 -8.32 6.43 -13.41
C VAL A 253 -7.48 6.45 -14.68
N GLY A 254 -6.62 5.46 -14.83
CA GLY A 254 -5.67 5.35 -15.93
C GLY A 254 -4.41 6.17 -15.70
N ASP A 255 -3.78 6.61 -16.77
CA ASP A 255 -2.43 7.18 -16.74
C ASP A 255 -2.43 8.63 -16.24
N ARG A 256 -2.00 8.86 -14.99
CA ARG A 256 -1.86 10.22 -14.40
C ARG A 256 -1.02 11.16 -15.26
N GLY A 257 0.02 10.65 -15.94
CA GLY A 257 0.87 11.42 -16.85
C GLY A 257 0.15 11.91 -18.12
N ARG A 258 -1.08 11.44 -18.39
CA ARG A 258 -1.84 11.74 -19.60
C ARG A 258 -3.10 12.58 -19.35
N ILE A 259 -3.40 12.97 -18.11
CA ILE A 259 -4.56 13.80 -17.74
C ILE A 259 -4.69 15.06 -18.61
N GLN A 260 -3.61 15.86 -18.71
CA GLN A 260 -3.65 17.12 -19.44
C GLN A 260 -3.99 16.91 -20.92
N PHE A 261 -3.41 15.89 -21.54
CA PHE A 261 -3.65 15.58 -22.95
C PHE A 261 -5.01 14.92 -23.19
N THR A 262 -5.49 14.12 -22.23
CA THR A 262 -6.86 13.55 -22.24
C THR A 262 -7.90 14.68 -22.29
N LYS A 263 -7.71 15.75 -21.49
CA LYS A 263 -8.57 16.95 -21.54
C LYS A 263 -8.51 17.70 -22.88
N VAL A 264 -7.36 17.68 -23.56
CA VAL A 264 -7.22 18.26 -24.92
C VAL A 264 -8.01 17.44 -25.94
N CYS A 265 -7.90 16.12 -25.89
CA CYS A 265 -8.70 15.23 -26.74
C CYS A 265 -10.20 15.45 -26.50
N GLN A 266 -10.62 15.56 -25.24
CA GLN A 266 -12.01 15.90 -24.86
C GLN A 266 -12.46 17.26 -25.39
N LYS A 267 -11.61 18.29 -25.36
CA LYS A 267 -11.90 19.61 -25.94
C LYS A 267 -12.06 19.57 -27.47
N LEU A 268 -11.36 18.66 -28.15
CA LEU A 268 -11.54 18.39 -29.59
C LEU A 268 -12.76 17.50 -29.90
N GLY A 269 -13.51 17.06 -28.87
CA GLY A 269 -14.75 16.29 -29.01
C GLY A 269 -14.60 14.78 -28.84
N TRP A 270 -13.39 14.26 -28.57
CA TRP A 270 -13.19 12.83 -28.30
C TRP A 270 -13.74 12.42 -26.94
N LYS A 271 -14.27 11.19 -26.85
CA LYS A 271 -14.80 10.61 -25.60
C LYS A 271 -14.35 9.16 -25.47
N GLY A 272 -13.42 8.89 -24.56
CA GLY A 272 -13.09 7.53 -24.15
C GLY A 272 -14.16 6.91 -23.23
N SER A 273 -13.91 5.68 -22.77
CA SER A 273 -14.82 4.89 -21.94
C SER A 273 -14.73 5.18 -20.43
N GLY A 274 -13.69 5.91 -19.99
CA GLY A 274 -13.40 6.21 -18.59
C GLY A 274 -12.54 5.13 -17.89
N GLY A 275 -12.09 4.11 -18.61
CA GLY A 275 -11.34 2.97 -18.07
C GLY A 275 -9.84 3.23 -17.90
N PRO A 276 -9.14 2.43 -17.06
CA PRO A 276 -7.71 2.64 -16.77
C PRO A 276 -6.78 2.31 -17.94
N PHE A 277 -7.26 1.56 -18.93
CA PHE A 277 -6.52 1.21 -20.15
C PHE A 277 -7.26 1.68 -21.41
N ASP A 278 -7.93 2.83 -21.30
CA ASP A 278 -8.55 3.52 -22.43
C ASP A 278 -7.49 4.01 -23.41
N LEU A 279 -7.52 3.54 -24.64
CA LEU A 279 -6.63 4.01 -25.69
C LEU A 279 -6.99 5.44 -26.09
N LEU A 280 -6.02 6.35 -26.01
CA LEU A 280 -6.14 7.72 -26.52
C LEU A 280 -6.25 7.73 -28.05
N PRO A 281 -6.92 8.73 -28.64
CA PRO A 281 -6.90 8.93 -30.08
C PRO A 281 -5.55 9.55 -30.48
N ILE A 282 -5.18 9.41 -31.74
CA ILE A 282 -4.07 10.16 -32.34
C ILE A 282 -4.58 11.55 -32.72
N VAL A 283 -4.03 12.60 -32.11
CA VAL A 283 -4.34 14.00 -32.43
C VAL A 283 -3.23 14.59 -33.30
N LEU A 284 -3.62 15.14 -34.44
CA LEU A 284 -2.74 15.59 -35.51
C LEU A 284 -3.11 17.00 -35.96
N SER A 285 -2.09 17.80 -36.28
CA SER A 285 -2.26 19.05 -37.03
C SER A 285 -1.26 19.10 -38.19
N ALA A 286 -1.71 19.64 -39.32
CA ALA A 286 -0.92 19.89 -40.52
C ALA A 286 -1.20 21.33 -40.98
N PRO A 287 -0.30 21.98 -41.73
CA PRO A 287 -0.42 23.42 -42.00
C PRO A 287 -1.63 23.75 -42.86
N GLY A 288 -2.50 24.64 -42.37
CA GLY A 288 -3.78 24.97 -43.01
C GLY A 288 -4.92 23.99 -42.69
N GLU A 289 -4.74 23.04 -41.76
CA GLU A 289 -5.80 22.20 -41.21
C GLU A 289 -5.97 22.43 -39.71
N GLU A 290 -7.23 22.51 -39.26
CA GLU A 290 -7.53 22.41 -37.82
C GLU A 290 -7.06 21.07 -37.23
N ALA A 291 -6.72 21.07 -35.95
CA ALA A 291 -6.32 19.87 -35.23
C ALA A 291 -7.46 18.83 -35.19
N LYS A 292 -7.18 17.60 -35.64
CA LYS A 292 -8.14 16.49 -35.73
C LYS A 292 -7.67 15.31 -34.89
N PHE A 293 -8.62 14.61 -34.29
CA PHE A 293 -8.36 13.34 -33.61
C PHE A 293 -8.81 12.16 -34.47
N TYR A 294 -8.10 11.05 -34.37
CA TYR A 294 -8.35 9.81 -35.09
C TYR A 294 -8.28 8.63 -34.11
N ASP A 295 -9.32 7.80 -34.05
CA ASP A 295 -9.30 6.58 -33.24
C ASP A 295 -8.38 5.53 -33.92
N LEU A 296 -7.36 5.05 -33.20
CA LEU A 296 -6.50 3.99 -33.73
C LEU A 296 -7.28 2.67 -33.88
N PRO A 297 -7.15 1.95 -35.02
CA PRO A 297 -7.78 0.64 -35.21
C PRO A 297 -7.28 -0.35 -34.16
N LYS A 298 -8.18 -0.93 -33.36
CA LYS A 298 -7.82 -1.82 -32.23
C LYS A 298 -7.01 -3.04 -32.67
N GLN A 299 -7.22 -3.53 -33.90
CA GLN A 299 -6.48 -4.64 -34.48
C GLN A 299 -5.00 -4.35 -34.76
N LEU A 300 -4.59 -3.07 -34.87
CA LEU A 300 -3.17 -2.69 -34.98
C LEU A 300 -2.48 -2.62 -33.61
N ILE A 301 -3.24 -2.64 -32.52
CA ILE A 301 -2.71 -2.47 -31.16
C ILE A 301 -2.62 -3.83 -30.49
N LYS A 302 -1.41 -4.43 -30.54
CA LYS A 302 -1.12 -5.62 -29.73
C LYS A 302 -1.00 -5.21 -28.26
N LEU A 303 -2.09 -5.42 -27.51
CA LEU A 303 -2.12 -5.33 -26.05
C LEU A 303 -1.68 -6.66 -25.43
N ILE A 304 -0.67 -6.59 -24.57
CA ILE A 304 -0.23 -7.67 -23.69
C ILE A 304 -1.05 -7.56 -22.40
N GLU A 305 -1.76 -8.61 -22.02
CA GLU A 305 -2.32 -8.73 -20.66
C GLU A 305 -1.19 -9.12 -19.70
N ILE A 306 -1.05 -8.40 -18.59
CA ILE A 306 0.06 -8.59 -17.66
C ILE A 306 -0.39 -9.53 -16.54
N GLU A 307 0.28 -10.67 -16.47
CA GLU A 307 0.14 -11.75 -15.51
C GLU A 307 1.54 -12.13 -14.95
N HIS A 308 1.57 -12.86 -13.84
CA HIS A 308 2.81 -13.18 -13.13
C HIS A 308 3.02 -14.70 -13.07
N PRO A 309 4.23 -15.22 -13.28
CA PRO A 309 4.50 -16.66 -13.33
C PRO A 309 4.16 -17.41 -12.03
N HIS A 310 4.07 -16.69 -10.90
CA HIS A 310 3.82 -17.27 -9.57
C HIS A 310 2.67 -16.59 -8.80
N PHE A 311 1.98 -15.63 -9.42
CA PHE A 311 0.85 -14.92 -8.79
C PHE A 311 -0.31 -14.82 -9.78
N GLU A 312 -1.17 -15.83 -9.85
CA GLU A 312 -2.35 -15.83 -10.72
C GLU A 312 -3.28 -14.63 -10.48
N TRP A 313 -3.39 -14.16 -9.23
CA TRP A 313 -4.14 -12.95 -8.89
C TRP A 313 -3.65 -11.69 -9.61
N PHE A 314 -2.44 -11.71 -10.18
CA PHE A 314 -1.87 -10.60 -10.93
C PHE A 314 -2.65 -10.39 -12.24
N LYS A 315 -3.13 -11.47 -12.86
CA LYS A 315 -4.02 -11.41 -14.03
C LYS A 315 -5.35 -10.72 -13.70
N GLU A 316 -5.89 -10.92 -12.49
CA GLU A 316 -7.09 -10.23 -12.01
C GLU A 316 -6.91 -8.71 -11.86
N LEU A 317 -5.67 -8.18 -11.83
CA LEU A 317 -5.46 -6.74 -11.83
C LEU A 317 -5.88 -6.10 -13.17
N GLY A 318 -6.05 -6.91 -14.22
CA GLY A 318 -6.48 -6.46 -15.55
C GLY A 318 -5.48 -5.50 -16.19
N LEU A 319 -4.21 -5.55 -15.78
CA LEU A 319 -3.16 -4.68 -16.29
C LEU A 319 -2.89 -5.02 -17.75
N LYS A 320 -2.76 -3.98 -18.58
CA LYS A 320 -2.47 -4.14 -20.01
C LYS A 320 -1.40 -3.15 -20.43
N TRP A 321 -0.50 -3.58 -21.30
CA TRP A 321 0.45 -2.67 -21.96
C TRP A 321 0.53 -2.95 -23.45
N TYR A 322 0.91 -1.95 -24.25
CA TYR A 322 1.01 -2.08 -25.70
C TYR A 322 2.43 -2.46 -26.12
N ALA A 323 2.56 -3.19 -27.22
CA ALA A 323 3.83 -3.78 -27.65
C ALA A 323 4.92 -2.76 -28.04
N VAL A 324 4.55 -1.60 -28.62
CA VAL A 324 5.51 -0.66 -29.27
C VAL A 324 5.66 0.66 -28.49
N PRO A 325 6.88 1.00 -27.99
CA PRO A 325 7.17 2.26 -27.31
C PRO A 325 7.46 3.41 -28.30
N ALA A 326 6.50 3.79 -29.14
CA ALA A 326 6.70 4.83 -30.15
C ALA A 326 6.54 6.24 -29.57
N VAL A 327 7.64 6.92 -29.24
CA VAL A 327 7.69 8.32 -28.79
C VAL A 327 7.44 9.26 -29.96
N SER A 328 6.61 10.29 -29.77
CA SER A 328 6.09 11.11 -30.88
C SER A 328 6.03 12.63 -30.66
N ASP A 329 6.31 13.14 -29.45
CA ASP A 329 6.34 14.59 -29.17
C ASP A 329 7.74 15.24 -29.24
N MET A 330 8.80 14.48 -29.48
CA MET A 330 10.15 15.03 -29.67
C MET A 330 10.36 15.63 -31.07
N LEU A 331 11.14 16.71 -31.11
CA LEU A 331 11.66 17.33 -32.33
C LEU A 331 12.89 16.53 -32.79
N LEU A 332 12.96 16.15 -34.06
CA LEU A 332 14.21 15.67 -34.66
C LEU A 332 14.94 16.86 -35.31
N ASP A 333 16.22 17.06 -34.99
CA ASP A 333 17.05 18.15 -35.49
C ASP A 333 18.25 17.59 -36.25
N VAL A 334 18.37 17.93 -37.54
CA VAL A 334 19.40 17.46 -38.46
C VAL A 334 19.94 18.63 -39.27
N GLY A 335 21.20 19.01 -39.04
CA GLY A 335 21.86 20.10 -39.77
C GLY A 335 21.20 21.46 -39.60
N GLY A 336 20.57 21.72 -38.44
CA GLY A 336 19.81 22.94 -38.21
C GLY A 336 18.38 22.91 -38.78
N LEU A 337 17.97 21.85 -39.47
CA LEU A 337 16.58 21.63 -39.88
C LEU A 337 15.79 20.90 -38.80
N GLU A 338 14.60 21.42 -38.52
CA GLU A 338 13.75 20.99 -37.42
C GLU A 338 12.53 20.22 -37.94
N PHE A 339 12.40 18.95 -37.55
CA PHE A 339 11.30 18.05 -37.91
C PHE A 339 10.38 17.84 -36.70
N SER A 340 9.29 18.60 -36.64
CA SER A 340 8.40 18.76 -35.48
C SER A 340 7.39 17.62 -35.26
N ALA A 341 7.35 16.66 -36.20
CA ALA A 341 6.74 15.35 -36.02
C ALA A 341 7.67 14.26 -36.59
N ALA A 342 8.29 13.49 -35.70
CA ALA A 342 9.20 12.40 -36.07
C ALA A 342 9.03 11.17 -35.14
N PRO A 343 7.84 10.53 -35.10
CA PRO A 343 7.60 9.40 -34.21
C PRO A 343 8.60 8.25 -34.41
N PHE A 344 9.18 7.80 -33.31
CA PHE A 344 10.30 6.86 -33.24
C PHE A 344 10.06 5.81 -32.15
N ASN A 345 10.34 4.54 -32.43
CA ASN A 345 10.34 3.46 -31.44
C ASN A 345 11.67 2.71 -31.38
N GLY A 346 11.99 2.22 -30.17
CA GLY A 346 12.91 1.11 -29.93
C GLY A 346 12.14 -0.07 -29.33
N TRP A 347 12.76 -0.73 -28.35
CA TRP A 347 12.16 -1.77 -27.51
C TRP A 347 11.85 -1.22 -26.11
N TYR A 348 10.85 -1.81 -25.44
CA TYR A 348 10.67 -1.59 -24.01
C TYR A 348 11.81 -2.23 -23.23
N MET A 349 12.31 -1.51 -22.22
CA MET A 349 13.01 -2.12 -21.10
C MET A 349 11.98 -2.43 -20.01
N GLY A 350 12.06 -3.60 -19.37
CA GLY A 350 11.06 -4.06 -18.40
C GLY A 350 10.74 -3.04 -17.30
N THR A 351 11.75 -2.31 -16.82
CA THR A 351 11.63 -1.28 -15.78
C THR A 351 10.98 0.02 -16.24
N GLU A 352 10.86 0.29 -17.54
CA GLU A 352 10.05 1.40 -18.01
C GLU A 352 8.56 1.10 -17.73
N ILE A 353 8.07 -0.07 -18.13
CA ILE A 353 6.68 -0.50 -17.85
C ILE A 353 6.50 -0.80 -16.36
N GLY A 354 7.36 -1.63 -15.78
CA GLY A 354 7.19 -2.13 -14.42
C GLY A 354 7.43 -1.06 -13.36
N ALA A 355 8.53 -0.30 -13.46
CA ALA A 355 8.89 0.71 -12.46
C ALA A 355 8.35 2.11 -12.81
N ARG A 356 8.54 2.61 -14.05
CA ARG A 356 8.18 4.00 -14.42
C ARG A 356 6.74 4.20 -14.90
N ASP A 357 6.04 3.16 -15.36
CA ASP A 357 4.64 3.25 -15.77
C ASP A 357 3.69 2.70 -14.69
N PHE A 358 3.83 1.42 -14.31
CA PHE A 358 2.93 0.76 -13.36
C PHE A 358 3.16 1.20 -11.91
N CYS A 359 4.39 1.15 -11.43
CA CYS A 359 4.73 1.45 -10.03
C CYS A 359 4.83 2.94 -9.71
N ASP A 360 5.09 3.81 -10.70
CA ASP A 360 5.36 5.24 -10.45
C ASP A 360 4.09 6.00 -9.98
N PRO A 361 4.15 6.73 -8.85
CA PRO A 361 3.03 7.55 -8.36
C PRO A 361 2.57 8.65 -9.32
N GLN A 362 3.40 9.08 -10.27
CA GLN A 362 3.03 10.05 -11.31
C GLN A 362 2.33 9.41 -12.51
N ARG A 363 2.14 8.07 -12.52
CA ARG A 363 1.56 7.30 -13.63
C ARG A 363 0.40 6.42 -13.15
N TYR A 364 0.60 5.12 -12.92
CA TYR A 364 -0.47 4.21 -12.46
C TYR A 364 -0.46 3.92 -10.95
N ASP A 365 0.62 4.22 -10.23
CA ASP A 365 0.69 4.17 -8.76
C ASP A 365 0.31 2.80 -8.15
N LEU A 366 0.71 1.71 -8.78
CA LEU A 366 0.30 0.35 -8.41
C LEU A 366 1.17 -0.29 -7.33
N LEU A 367 2.26 0.37 -6.90
CA LEU A 367 3.19 -0.12 -5.88
C LEU A 367 2.44 -0.69 -4.66
N GLU A 368 1.65 0.16 -4.00
CA GLU A 368 0.96 -0.21 -2.77
C GLU A 368 -0.10 -1.31 -3.02
N LYS A 369 -0.91 -1.14 -4.06
CA LYS A 369 -1.96 -2.09 -4.44
C LYS A 369 -1.40 -3.50 -4.70
N ILE A 370 -0.23 -3.59 -5.35
CA ILE A 370 0.41 -4.87 -5.66
C ILE A 370 1.14 -5.41 -4.42
N GLY A 371 1.75 -4.57 -3.59
CA GLY A 371 2.32 -4.97 -2.29
C GLY A 371 1.29 -5.58 -1.36
N GLN A 372 0.11 -4.98 -1.28
CA GLN A 372 -1.02 -5.52 -0.54
C GLN A 372 -1.49 -6.87 -1.11
N LYS A 373 -1.64 -7.00 -2.43
CA LYS A 373 -1.98 -8.30 -3.06
C LYS A 373 -0.90 -9.38 -2.88
N MET A 374 0.37 -8.99 -2.79
CA MET A 374 1.50 -9.89 -2.43
C MET A 374 1.55 -10.23 -0.93
N GLY A 375 0.61 -9.72 -0.12
CA GLY A 375 0.59 -9.92 1.33
C GLY A 375 1.71 -9.19 2.07
N LEU A 376 2.41 -8.25 1.43
CA LEU A 376 3.43 -7.42 2.07
C LEU A 376 2.77 -6.35 2.93
N ASN A 377 3.45 -5.95 4.01
CA ASN A 377 2.96 -4.85 4.84
C ASN A 377 3.43 -3.51 4.24
N THR A 378 2.54 -2.81 3.56
CA THR A 378 2.88 -1.56 2.85
C THR A 378 3.03 -0.34 3.78
N SER A 379 2.66 -0.44 5.06
CA SER A 379 2.84 0.66 6.03
C SER A 379 4.26 0.77 6.61
N LEU A 380 5.11 -0.26 6.47
CA LEU A 380 6.46 -0.29 7.04
C LEU A 380 7.54 -0.29 5.96
N TYR A 381 8.11 0.87 5.63
CA TYR A 381 9.21 0.96 4.65
C TYR A 381 10.43 0.08 4.99
N SER A 382 10.66 -0.21 6.28
CA SER A 382 11.78 -1.02 6.77
C SER A 382 11.72 -2.51 6.39
N ASN A 383 10.63 -3.00 5.80
CA ASN A 383 10.53 -4.38 5.29
C ASN A 383 10.82 -4.49 3.78
N LEU A 384 11.22 -3.39 3.12
CA LEU A 384 11.54 -3.32 1.68
C LEU A 384 10.39 -3.77 0.76
N TRP A 385 9.14 -3.55 1.18
CA TRP A 385 7.99 -3.97 0.37
C TRP A 385 7.95 -3.30 -1.01
N LYS A 386 8.38 -2.04 -1.12
CA LYS A 386 8.39 -1.31 -2.41
C LYS A 386 9.35 -1.98 -3.39
N ASP A 387 10.54 -2.32 -2.91
CA ASP A 387 11.59 -3.00 -3.68
C ASP A 387 11.14 -4.41 -4.10
N LYS A 388 10.50 -5.14 -3.19
CA LYS A 388 9.95 -6.46 -3.49
C LYS A 388 8.78 -6.38 -4.49
N VAL A 389 7.89 -5.39 -4.40
CA VAL A 389 6.85 -5.17 -5.43
C VAL A 389 7.48 -4.80 -6.77
N LEU A 390 8.42 -3.86 -6.78
CA LEU A 390 9.14 -3.46 -7.99
C LEU A 390 9.73 -4.67 -8.70
N PHE A 391 10.33 -5.60 -7.96
CA PHE A 391 10.81 -6.86 -8.50
C PHE A 391 9.70 -7.70 -9.17
N GLU A 392 8.63 -8.07 -8.44
CA GLU A 392 7.61 -8.96 -8.99
C GLU A 392 6.78 -8.30 -10.12
N VAL A 393 6.58 -6.97 -10.10
CA VAL A 393 5.92 -6.24 -11.19
C VAL A 393 6.78 -6.26 -12.45
N ASN A 394 8.10 -6.12 -12.31
CA ASN A 394 9.03 -6.26 -13.44
C ASN A 394 9.08 -7.70 -13.95
N LEU A 395 9.03 -8.68 -13.06
CA LEU A 395 8.95 -10.10 -13.42
C LEU A 395 7.65 -10.42 -14.18
N ALA A 396 6.50 -9.89 -13.73
CA ALA A 396 5.21 -10.01 -14.43
C ALA A 396 5.28 -9.44 -15.85
N VAL A 397 5.83 -8.22 -16.00
CA VAL A 397 6.00 -7.56 -17.30
C VAL A 397 6.85 -8.41 -18.24
N LEU A 398 8.05 -8.84 -17.82
CA LEU A 398 8.94 -9.66 -18.65
C LEU A 398 8.27 -10.99 -19.02
N HIS A 399 7.71 -11.70 -18.04
CA HIS A 399 6.99 -12.95 -18.26
C HIS A 399 5.85 -12.81 -19.27
N SER A 400 5.01 -11.78 -19.12
CA SER A 400 3.84 -11.56 -19.97
C SER A 400 4.21 -11.22 -21.41
N TYR A 401 5.28 -10.43 -21.61
CA TYR A 401 5.80 -10.12 -22.93
C TYR A 401 6.38 -11.37 -23.60
N HIS A 402 7.16 -12.18 -22.86
CA HIS A 402 7.66 -13.47 -23.38
C HIS A 402 6.51 -14.45 -23.71
N LYS A 403 5.52 -14.61 -22.83
CA LYS A 403 4.32 -15.44 -23.06
C LYS A 403 3.50 -14.99 -24.26
N SER A 404 3.50 -13.68 -24.54
CA SER A 404 2.80 -13.07 -25.69
C SER A 404 3.65 -13.01 -26.97
N TYR A 405 4.86 -13.58 -26.96
CA TYR A 405 5.84 -13.53 -28.04
C TYR A 405 6.16 -12.10 -28.50
N VAL A 406 6.43 -11.20 -27.55
CA VAL A 406 6.80 -9.79 -27.80
C VAL A 406 8.20 -9.48 -27.29
N THR A 407 9.04 -8.85 -28.12
CA THR A 407 10.41 -8.50 -27.77
C THR A 407 10.47 -7.39 -26.72
N ILE A 408 11.10 -7.69 -25.59
CA ILE A 408 11.38 -6.80 -24.46
C ILE A 408 12.80 -7.08 -23.93
N VAL A 409 13.44 -6.12 -23.27
CA VAL A 409 14.78 -6.30 -22.65
C VAL A 409 14.75 -6.05 -21.15
N ASP A 410 15.52 -6.80 -20.37
CA ASP A 410 15.71 -6.53 -18.95
C ASP A 410 16.75 -5.41 -18.73
N HIS A 411 16.77 -4.85 -17.51
CA HIS A 411 17.59 -3.69 -17.19
C HIS A 411 19.08 -4.01 -16.95
N HIS A 412 19.45 -5.26 -16.65
CA HIS A 412 20.86 -5.67 -16.56
C HIS A 412 21.44 -5.83 -17.97
N THR A 413 20.76 -6.54 -18.87
CA THR A 413 21.17 -6.69 -20.27
C THR A 413 21.25 -5.34 -20.99
N ALA A 414 20.27 -4.45 -20.75
CA ALA A 414 20.31 -3.09 -21.29
C ALA A 414 21.53 -2.29 -20.78
N SER A 415 21.88 -2.45 -19.50
CA SER A 415 23.04 -1.79 -18.87
C SER A 415 24.37 -2.28 -19.45
N GLU A 416 24.54 -3.60 -19.63
CA GLU A 416 25.74 -4.18 -20.24
C GLU A 416 25.90 -3.79 -21.72
N ASN A 417 24.78 -3.75 -22.46
CA ASN A 417 24.78 -3.25 -23.83
C ASN A 417 25.13 -1.75 -23.87
N PHE A 418 24.67 -0.96 -22.91
CA PHE A 418 25.04 0.45 -22.81
C PHE A 418 26.54 0.64 -22.53
N LEU A 419 27.14 -0.13 -21.61
CA LEU A 419 28.58 -0.04 -21.33
C LEU A 419 29.44 -0.42 -22.54
N ARG A 420 29.04 -1.45 -23.30
CA ARG A 420 29.71 -1.79 -24.57
C ARG A 420 29.60 -0.67 -25.60
N HIS A 421 28.45 0.00 -25.69
CA HIS A 421 28.28 1.19 -26.53
C HIS A 421 29.19 2.34 -26.04
N LEU A 422 29.16 2.68 -24.75
CA LEU A 422 30.04 3.67 -24.12
C LEU A 422 31.52 3.43 -24.47
N ASP A 423 31.98 2.18 -24.37
CA ASP A 423 33.34 1.77 -24.71
C ASP A 423 33.68 1.95 -26.20
N GLN A 424 32.75 1.63 -27.08
CA GLN A 424 32.91 1.84 -28.53
C GLN A 424 32.96 3.33 -28.86
N GLU A 425 32.08 4.14 -28.26
CA GLU A 425 32.03 5.59 -28.45
C GLU A 425 33.27 6.28 -27.89
N GLN A 426 33.76 5.87 -26.72
CA GLN A 426 35.00 6.37 -26.13
C GLN A 426 36.23 6.07 -27.01
N ARG A 427 36.24 4.93 -27.73
CA ARG A 427 37.31 4.58 -28.69
C ARG A 427 37.17 5.29 -30.03
N GLN A 428 35.94 5.47 -30.54
CA GLN A 428 35.69 6.01 -31.88
C GLN A 428 35.62 7.54 -31.92
N ARG A 429 35.00 8.17 -30.91
CA ARG A 429 34.72 9.62 -30.87
C ARG A 429 35.35 10.32 -29.67
N GLY A 430 36.01 9.58 -28.77
CA GLY A 430 36.69 10.16 -27.61
C GLY A 430 35.78 10.51 -26.44
N GLY A 431 34.52 10.06 -26.44
CA GLY A 431 33.57 10.30 -25.36
C GLY A 431 32.16 9.82 -25.71
N CYS A 432 31.22 9.94 -24.79
CA CYS A 432 29.81 9.62 -25.03
C CYS A 432 28.90 10.49 -24.15
N PRO A 433 27.93 11.22 -24.72
CA PRO A 433 26.97 11.98 -23.92
C PRO A 433 26.04 11.02 -23.17
N ALA A 434 25.94 11.16 -21.85
CA ALA A 434 25.04 10.32 -21.06
C ALA A 434 24.49 11.07 -19.85
N ASP A 435 23.17 11.04 -19.70
CA ASP A 435 22.48 11.58 -18.54
C ASP A 435 22.32 10.45 -17.51
N TRP A 436 23.18 10.46 -16.48
CA TRP A 436 23.24 9.39 -15.46
C TRP A 436 21.86 9.15 -14.82
N VAL A 437 21.06 10.20 -14.59
CA VAL A 437 19.71 10.13 -13.98
C VAL A 437 18.74 9.31 -14.83
N TRP A 438 18.97 9.22 -16.13
CA TRP A 438 18.11 8.49 -17.07
C TRP A 438 18.72 7.16 -17.55
N ILE A 439 20.05 7.07 -17.61
CA ILE A 439 20.77 5.87 -18.05
C ILE A 439 20.84 4.81 -16.94
N VAL A 440 20.91 5.21 -15.67
CA VAL A 440 20.81 4.25 -14.55
C VAL A 440 19.35 3.78 -14.42
N PRO A 441 19.08 2.46 -14.40
CA PRO A 441 17.73 1.95 -14.21
C PRO A 441 17.11 2.37 -12.87
N PRO A 442 15.79 2.61 -12.81
CA PRO A 442 15.10 3.07 -11.59
C PRO A 442 14.97 1.98 -10.51
N MET A 443 15.39 0.75 -10.80
CA MET A 443 15.39 -0.40 -9.90
C MET A 443 16.76 -1.09 -10.03
N SER A 444 17.29 -1.62 -8.91
CA SER A 444 18.55 -2.37 -8.86
C SER A 444 19.78 -1.62 -9.40
N GLY A 445 19.75 -0.28 -9.45
CA GLY A 445 20.81 0.54 -10.05
C GLY A 445 22.21 0.17 -9.56
N SER A 446 22.43 0.08 -8.24
CA SER A 446 23.73 -0.20 -7.62
C SER A 446 24.33 -1.59 -7.92
N VAL A 447 23.59 -2.50 -8.56
CA VAL A 447 24.10 -3.80 -9.06
C VAL A 447 24.21 -3.85 -10.58
N THR A 448 24.05 -2.71 -11.26
CA THR A 448 24.33 -2.54 -12.69
C THR A 448 25.65 -1.81 -12.89
N GLY A 449 26.46 -2.21 -13.88
CA GLY A 449 27.76 -1.56 -14.12
C GLY A 449 27.65 -0.08 -14.53
N VAL A 450 26.48 0.38 -14.99
CA VAL A 450 26.23 1.79 -15.35
C VAL A 450 26.12 2.73 -14.15
N PHE A 451 25.72 2.23 -12.98
CA PHE A 451 25.69 3.04 -11.76
C PHE A 451 27.09 3.46 -11.30
N HIS A 452 28.06 2.55 -11.44
CA HIS A 452 29.46 2.72 -11.02
C HIS A 452 30.32 3.46 -12.05
N GLN A 453 29.71 3.93 -13.14
CA GLN A 453 30.37 4.61 -14.25
C GLN A 453 30.09 6.11 -14.19
N GLU A 454 31.14 6.92 -14.03
CA GLU A 454 31.03 8.38 -14.20
C GLU A 454 30.67 8.71 -15.65
N MET A 455 29.77 9.67 -15.83
CA MET A 455 29.20 10.07 -17.12
C MET A 455 29.07 11.59 -17.21
N LEU A 456 29.19 12.14 -18.42
CA LEU A 456 29.03 13.57 -18.65
C LEU A 456 27.76 13.86 -19.45
N ASN A 457 26.93 14.76 -18.92
CA ASN A 457 25.68 15.16 -19.54
C ASN A 457 25.90 16.37 -20.47
N TYR A 458 25.99 16.11 -21.77
CA TYR A 458 26.09 17.13 -22.81
C TYR A 458 25.25 16.73 -24.03
N SER A 459 24.90 17.71 -24.86
CA SER A 459 24.12 17.50 -26.09
C SER A 459 24.99 17.67 -27.34
N LEU A 460 24.82 16.77 -28.30
CA LEU A 460 25.47 16.77 -29.63
C LEU A 460 24.42 16.91 -30.72
N LYS A 461 24.80 17.45 -31.89
CA LYS A 461 23.98 17.47 -33.12
C LYS A 461 24.42 16.37 -34.09
N PRO A 462 23.53 15.79 -34.93
CA PRO A 462 22.06 15.80 -34.85
C PRO A 462 21.51 15.35 -33.49
N SER A 463 20.28 15.76 -33.15
CA SER A 463 19.68 15.53 -31.83
C SER A 463 18.18 15.25 -31.88
N PHE A 464 17.65 14.60 -30.84
CA PHE A 464 16.24 14.72 -30.47
C PHE A 464 16.09 15.78 -29.38
N GLU A 465 15.17 16.74 -29.56
CA GLU A 465 14.94 17.84 -28.60
C GLU A 465 13.50 17.87 -28.08
N TYR A 466 13.33 18.38 -26.86
CA TYR A 466 12.01 18.64 -26.29
C TYR A 466 11.45 19.95 -26.85
N GLN A 467 10.30 19.86 -27.52
CA GLN A 467 9.55 21.01 -28.06
C GLN A 467 8.34 21.35 -27.18
N GLU A 468 7.72 22.50 -27.43
CA GLU A 468 6.48 22.86 -26.73
C GLU A 468 5.34 21.89 -27.08
N LYS A 469 4.51 21.55 -26.08
CA LYS A 469 3.28 20.76 -26.25
C LYS A 469 2.43 21.40 -27.35
N ALA A 470 2.07 20.65 -28.40
CA ALA A 470 1.43 21.23 -29.58
C ALA A 470 0.15 22.03 -29.25
N TRP A 471 -0.62 21.57 -28.26
CA TRP A 471 -1.85 22.23 -27.80
C TRP A 471 -1.64 23.50 -26.95
N SER A 472 -0.44 23.78 -26.45
CA SER A 472 -0.16 25.03 -25.71
C SER A 472 0.19 26.19 -26.62
N THR A 473 0.69 25.93 -27.84
CA THR A 473 0.95 26.94 -28.87
C THR A 473 -0.16 27.02 -29.92
N TYR A 474 -1.10 26.07 -29.94
CA TYR A 474 -2.21 26.05 -30.87
C TYR A 474 -3.17 27.22 -30.66
N GLN A 475 -3.35 28.04 -31.71
CA GLN A 475 -4.32 29.14 -31.69
C GLN A 475 -5.73 28.59 -31.90
N TRP A 476 -6.51 28.59 -30.83
CA TRP A 476 -7.93 28.27 -30.90
C TRP A 476 -8.67 29.42 -31.58
N VAL A 477 -9.22 29.19 -32.77
CA VAL A 477 -10.06 30.17 -33.48
C VAL A 477 -11.18 30.61 -32.55
N GLN A 478 -11.36 31.93 -32.38
CA GLN A 478 -12.43 32.50 -31.57
C GLN A 478 -13.79 32.08 -32.15
N SER A 479 -14.42 31.11 -31.50
CA SER A 479 -15.79 30.72 -31.78
C SER A 479 -16.70 31.40 -30.77
N THR A 480 -17.57 32.27 -31.27
CA THR A 480 -18.90 32.45 -30.68
C THR A 480 -19.58 31.10 -30.84
N ILE A 481 -19.65 30.29 -29.76
CA ILE A 481 -20.15 28.91 -29.83
C ILE A 481 -21.69 28.90 -29.91
N GLU A 482 -22.22 29.25 -31.08
CA GLU A 482 -23.20 28.37 -31.74
C GLU A 482 -22.42 27.40 -32.63
N LEU A 483 -21.90 26.31 -32.05
CA LEU A 483 -21.30 25.23 -32.84
C LEU A 483 -22.39 24.41 -33.54
N LYS A 484 -23.01 24.99 -34.57
CA LYS A 484 -23.64 24.24 -35.65
C LYS A 484 -22.56 23.53 -36.47
N TYR A 485 -22.00 22.47 -35.90
CA TYR A 485 -21.23 21.51 -36.68
C TYR A 485 -22.10 21.02 -37.84
N SER A 486 -21.59 21.19 -39.07
CA SER A 486 -22.22 20.58 -40.23
C SER A 486 -22.34 19.07 -40.00
N PHE A 487 -23.58 18.57 -40.12
CA PHE A 487 -23.89 17.14 -40.00
C PHE A 487 -22.96 16.29 -40.88
N LYS A 488 -22.49 16.83 -42.02
CA LYS A 488 -21.55 16.18 -42.95
C LYS A 488 -20.16 15.91 -42.36
N THR A 489 -19.65 16.76 -41.47
CA THR A 489 -18.29 16.61 -40.89
C THR A 489 -18.32 15.68 -39.70
N VAL A 490 -19.28 15.88 -38.78
CA VAL A 490 -19.50 14.97 -37.64
C VAL A 490 -19.92 13.59 -38.14
N ALA A 491 -20.78 13.49 -39.16
CA ALA A 491 -21.11 12.21 -39.77
C ALA A 491 -19.91 11.58 -40.49
N ARG A 492 -18.99 12.30 -41.15
CA ARG A 492 -17.81 11.61 -41.76
C ARG A 492 -16.89 10.99 -40.72
N VAL A 493 -16.54 11.73 -39.67
CA VAL A 493 -15.68 11.20 -38.58
C VAL A 493 -16.42 10.09 -37.82
N ALA A 494 -17.69 10.31 -37.45
CA ALA A 494 -18.47 9.30 -36.76
C ALA A 494 -18.85 8.10 -37.64
N MET A 495 -19.00 8.24 -38.97
CA MET A 495 -19.30 7.12 -39.89
C MET A 495 -18.07 6.24 -40.08
N TYR A 496 -16.88 6.80 -40.26
CA TYR A 496 -15.65 5.99 -40.30
C TYR A 496 -15.33 5.38 -38.91
N SER A 497 -15.41 6.14 -37.82
CA SER A 497 -15.23 5.56 -36.47
C SER A 497 -16.34 4.57 -36.09
N SER A 498 -17.59 4.68 -36.58
CA SER A 498 -18.67 3.72 -36.26
C SER A 498 -18.79 2.53 -37.22
N ILE A 499 -18.30 2.62 -38.46
CA ILE A 499 -18.03 1.44 -39.29
C ILE A 499 -16.98 0.55 -38.60
N LEU A 500 -16.09 1.13 -37.78
CA LEU A 500 -15.09 0.41 -36.99
C LEU A 500 -15.53 0.06 -35.54
N MET A 501 -16.21 0.97 -34.83
CA MET A 501 -16.64 0.81 -33.41
C MET A 501 -18.03 0.18 -33.26
N GLY A 502 -18.86 0.18 -34.31
CA GLY A 502 -20.20 -0.43 -34.30
C GLY A 502 -20.18 -1.94 -34.00
N GLN A 503 -19.00 -2.55 -34.02
CA GLN A 503 -18.76 -3.95 -33.72
C GLN A 503 -18.59 -4.26 -32.21
N ILE A 504 -18.72 -3.30 -31.26
CA ILE A 504 -18.23 -3.50 -29.86
C ILE A 504 -19.12 -3.09 -28.63
N LEU A 505 -19.40 -1.81 -28.30
CA LEU A 505 -19.73 -1.39 -26.88
C LEU A 505 -21.03 -0.58 -26.62
N ARG A 506 -21.91 -1.00 -25.66
CA ARG A 506 -23.02 -0.19 -25.05
C ARG A 506 -23.52 -0.71 -23.63
N LYS A 507 -23.66 0.17 -22.57
CA LYS A 507 -24.44 0.13 -21.24
C LYS A 507 -23.76 -0.29 -19.86
N ARG A 508 -23.95 0.43 -18.69
CA ARG A 508 -23.96 0.04 -17.19
C ARG A 508 -24.23 1.27 -16.19
N VAL A 509 -24.24 1.11 -14.82
CA VAL A 509 -24.58 2.12 -13.71
C VAL A 509 -23.61 2.07 -12.47
N LYS A 510 -23.40 3.10 -11.59
CA LYS A 510 -22.41 3.15 -10.43
C LYS A 510 -22.94 2.73 -9.02
N ALA A 511 -22.07 2.18 -8.14
CA ALA A 511 -22.28 1.94 -6.68
C ALA A 511 -20.97 2.01 -5.83
N THR A 512 -21.05 2.32 -4.51
CA THR A 512 -19.87 2.48 -3.61
C THR A 512 -20.00 1.69 -2.29
N LEU A 513 -18.91 1.03 -1.85
CA LEU A 513 -18.81 0.16 -0.67
C LEU A 513 -17.68 0.63 0.26
N LEU A 514 -17.93 0.68 1.58
CA LEU A 514 -16.95 1.03 2.63
C LEU A 514 -16.79 -0.08 3.67
N TYR A 515 -15.59 -0.22 4.24
CA TYR A 515 -15.36 -1.12 5.37
C TYR A 515 -14.43 -0.58 6.47
N ALA A 516 -14.55 -1.13 7.68
CA ALA A 516 -13.55 -1.00 8.75
C ALA A 516 -13.45 -2.31 9.54
N THR A 517 -12.23 -2.67 9.95
CA THR A 517 -11.89 -4.00 10.45
C THR A 517 -10.62 -4.00 11.30
N GLU A 518 -10.58 -4.83 12.34
CA GLU A 518 -9.35 -5.14 13.11
C GLU A 518 -8.69 -6.44 12.63
N THR A 519 -9.49 -7.50 12.48
CA THR A 519 -9.02 -8.87 12.20
C THR A 519 -9.19 -9.27 10.72
N GLY A 520 -9.41 -8.30 9.83
CA GLY A 520 -9.62 -8.51 8.39
C GLY A 520 -10.97 -9.13 7.96
N LYS A 521 -11.93 -9.39 8.85
CA LYS A 521 -13.17 -10.10 8.47
C LYS A 521 -14.19 -9.22 7.73
N SER A 522 -14.40 -7.98 8.16
CA SER A 522 -15.31 -7.02 7.49
C SER A 522 -14.85 -6.71 6.06
N GLU A 523 -13.52 -6.62 5.87
CA GLU A 523 -12.85 -6.41 4.57
C GLU A 523 -13.13 -7.57 3.61
N LYS A 524 -12.94 -8.83 4.05
CA LYS A 524 -13.25 -10.03 3.24
C LYS A 524 -14.71 -10.03 2.77
N PHE A 525 -15.65 -9.68 3.64
CA PHE A 525 -17.07 -9.55 3.32
C PHE A 525 -17.32 -8.44 2.28
N ALA A 526 -16.69 -7.28 2.44
CA ALA A 526 -16.81 -6.17 1.48
C ALA A 526 -16.23 -6.52 0.09
N HIS A 527 -15.11 -7.26 0.04
CA HIS A 527 -14.58 -7.82 -1.21
C HIS A 527 -15.53 -8.83 -1.87
N LYS A 528 -16.20 -9.71 -1.10
CA LYS A 528 -17.20 -10.66 -1.64
C LYS A 528 -18.38 -9.92 -2.28
N LEU A 529 -18.98 -8.95 -1.59
CA LEU A 529 -20.09 -8.14 -2.14
C LEU A 529 -19.66 -7.34 -3.39
N SER A 530 -18.43 -6.81 -3.41
CA SER A 530 -17.92 -6.04 -4.55
C SER A 530 -17.91 -6.87 -5.85
N LYS A 531 -17.40 -8.12 -5.81
CA LYS A 531 -17.39 -9.04 -6.96
C LYS A 531 -18.81 -9.33 -7.51
N ILE A 532 -19.80 -9.41 -6.63
CA ILE A 532 -21.21 -9.63 -7.01
C ILE A 532 -21.80 -8.37 -7.65
N MET A 533 -21.65 -7.20 -7.01
CA MET A 533 -22.21 -5.95 -7.49
C MET A 533 -21.64 -5.56 -8.88
N GLN A 534 -20.38 -5.89 -9.19
CA GLN A 534 -19.73 -5.59 -10.48
C GLN A 534 -20.43 -6.18 -11.72
N ARG A 535 -21.32 -7.16 -11.53
CA ARG A 535 -22.11 -7.79 -12.61
C ARG A 535 -23.09 -6.84 -13.28
N ASN A 536 -23.69 -5.93 -12.51
CA ASN A 536 -24.68 -4.96 -12.99
C ASN A 536 -24.26 -3.50 -12.73
N PHE A 537 -23.36 -3.28 -11.78
CA PHE A 537 -22.88 -1.97 -11.37
C PHE A 537 -21.38 -1.78 -11.66
N TYR A 538 -20.96 -0.52 -11.72
CA TYR A 538 -19.59 -0.04 -11.67
C TYR A 538 -19.27 0.27 -10.20
N VAL A 539 -18.47 -0.57 -9.57
CA VAL A 539 -18.34 -0.62 -8.11
C VAL A 539 -17.03 0.01 -7.63
N LYS A 540 -17.12 0.92 -6.65
CA LYS A 540 -15.98 1.42 -5.87
C LYS A 540 -15.98 0.75 -4.49
N LEU A 541 -14.84 0.23 -4.01
CA LEU A 541 -14.67 -0.38 -2.69
C LEU A 541 -13.48 0.29 -1.98
N GLN A 542 -13.67 0.77 -0.75
CA GLN A 542 -12.62 1.47 0.02
C GLN A 542 -12.67 1.14 1.52
N CYS A 543 -11.54 1.29 2.22
CA CYS A 543 -11.50 1.34 3.69
C CYS A 543 -12.01 2.71 4.19
N MET A 544 -12.55 2.77 5.41
CA MET A 544 -13.03 4.02 6.04
C MET A 544 -11.91 5.04 6.25
N ASP A 545 -10.68 4.61 6.59
CA ASP A 545 -9.49 5.49 6.72
C ASP A 545 -9.13 6.25 5.43
N SER A 546 -9.55 5.69 4.28
CA SER A 546 -9.25 6.15 2.94
C SER A 546 -10.45 6.85 2.28
N TYR A 547 -11.57 6.97 3.01
CA TYR A 547 -12.79 7.61 2.54
C TYR A 547 -12.93 9.01 3.12
N ARG A 548 -13.06 9.99 2.23
CA ARG A 548 -13.26 11.40 2.59
C ARG A 548 -14.74 11.70 2.79
N ILE A 549 -15.10 12.21 3.97
CA ILE A 549 -16.50 12.37 4.38
C ILE A 549 -17.30 13.31 3.47
N GLU A 550 -16.63 14.24 2.79
CA GLU A 550 -17.26 15.23 1.90
C GLU A 550 -17.91 14.58 0.66
N TRP A 551 -17.46 13.39 0.27
CA TRP A 551 -18.00 12.65 -0.87
C TRP A 551 -19.42 12.12 -0.65
N LEU A 552 -19.92 12.09 0.59
CA LEU A 552 -21.28 11.61 0.92
C LEU A 552 -22.38 12.33 0.11
N LYS A 553 -22.17 13.59 -0.30
CA LYS A 553 -23.12 14.36 -1.13
C LYS A 553 -23.26 13.83 -2.58
N GLN A 554 -22.22 13.15 -3.08
CA GLN A 554 -22.10 12.74 -4.49
C GLN A 554 -22.44 11.26 -4.71
N GLU A 555 -22.59 10.49 -3.63
CA GLU A 555 -22.87 9.06 -3.73
C GLU A 555 -24.34 8.78 -4.05
N THR A 556 -24.58 7.82 -4.94
CA THR A 556 -25.93 7.37 -5.35
C THR A 556 -26.36 6.12 -4.59
N LEU A 557 -25.40 5.23 -4.28
CA LEU A 557 -25.58 4.02 -3.49
C LEU A 557 -24.32 3.79 -2.64
N LEU A 558 -24.48 3.83 -1.31
CA LEU A 558 -23.43 3.58 -0.32
C LEU A 558 -23.72 2.34 0.51
N ILE A 559 -22.78 1.41 0.62
CA ILE A 559 -22.94 0.20 1.43
C ILE A 559 -21.77 0.09 2.42
N VAL A 560 -22.06 0.02 3.73
CA VAL A 560 -21.03 0.01 4.79
C VAL A 560 -20.95 -1.37 5.45
N ILE A 561 -19.75 -1.92 5.64
CA ILE A 561 -19.52 -3.24 6.25
C ILE A 561 -18.42 -3.12 7.32
N THR A 562 -18.78 -3.14 8.61
CA THR A 562 -17.82 -2.77 9.68
C THR A 562 -17.92 -3.62 10.94
N SER A 563 -16.79 -3.89 11.60
CA SER A 563 -16.75 -4.52 12.92
C SER A 563 -16.83 -3.51 14.06
N THR A 564 -17.03 -3.98 15.29
CA THR A 564 -16.95 -3.16 16.52
C THR A 564 -15.80 -3.70 17.37
N PHE A 565 -15.05 -2.82 18.06
CA PHE A 565 -13.91 -3.21 18.89
C PHE A 565 -13.90 -2.49 20.25
N GLY A 566 -12.94 -2.82 21.12
CA GLY A 566 -12.84 -2.26 22.47
C GLY A 566 -14.15 -2.40 23.25
N ASN A 567 -14.63 -1.29 23.81
CA ASN A 567 -15.89 -1.18 24.55
C ASN A 567 -17.08 -0.71 23.69
N GLY A 568 -17.10 -1.02 22.38
CA GLY A 568 -18.14 -0.56 21.45
C GLY A 568 -17.68 0.48 20.43
N GLU A 569 -16.37 0.70 20.37
CA GLU A 569 -15.69 1.68 19.54
C GLU A 569 -15.57 1.20 18.09
N SER A 570 -15.21 2.11 17.21
CA SER A 570 -14.77 1.77 15.86
C SER A 570 -13.44 0.99 15.90
N PRO A 571 -13.19 0.11 14.93
CA PRO A 571 -11.83 -0.31 14.59
C PRO A 571 -10.89 0.88 14.38
N GLU A 572 -9.58 0.67 14.50
CA GLU A 572 -8.53 1.65 14.30
C GLU A 572 -8.69 2.40 12.96
N ASN A 573 -8.95 1.67 11.88
CA ASN A 573 -9.23 2.20 10.54
C ASN A 573 -10.64 2.79 10.33
N GLY A 574 -11.49 2.82 11.36
CA GLY A 574 -12.79 3.49 11.37
C GLY A 574 -12.84 4.77 12.22
N ARG A 575 -11.81 5.05 13.04
CA ARG A 575 -11.83 6.16 14.03
C ARG A 575 -11.98 7.54 13.40
N GLU A 576 -11.23 7.81 12.33
CA GLU A 576 -11.24 9.12 11.66
C GLU A 576 -12.60 9.41 11.00
N PHE A 577 -13.10 8.45 10.21
CA PHE A 577 -14.43 8.50 9.61
C PHE A 577 -15.53 8.70 10.67
N TRP A 578 -15.43 8.02 11.81
CA TRP A 578 -16.39 8.20 12.90
C TRP A 578 -16.34 9.62 13.48
N ARG A 579 -15.14 10.14 13.75
CA ARG A 579 -14.93 11.50 14.26
C ARG A 579 -15.54 12.55 13.32
N GLU A 580 -15.28 12.44 12.02
CA GLU A 580 -15.83 13.37 11.02
C GLU A 580 -17.36 13.24 10.88
N LEU A 581 -17.90 12.01 10.79
CA LEU A 581 -19.34 11.78 10.68
C LEU A 581 -20.10 12.27 11.93
N TYR A 582 -19.52 12.07 13.11
CA TYR A 582 -20.05 12.57 14.38
C TYR A 582 -20.06 14.11 14.41
N ASN A 583 -18.97 14.75 13.98
CA ASN A 583 -18.89 16.21 13.87
C ASN A 583 -19.90 16.80 12.88
N LEU A 584 -20.10 16.16 11.71
CA LEU A 584 -21.13 16.58 10.74
C LEU A 584 -22.55 16.46 11.31
N LYS A 585 -22.81 15.39 12.06
CA LYS A 585 -24.09 15.13 12.73
C LYS A 585 -24.38 16.17 13.82
N HIS A 586 -23.42 16.42 14.71
CA HIS A 586 -23.61 17.35 15.84
C HIS A 586 -23.87 18.77 15.34
N ASN A 587 -23.02 19.25 14.42
CA ASN A 587 -23.14 20.58 13.83
C ASN A 587 -24.24 20.72 12.75
N LYS A 588 -24.95 19.63 12.40
CA LYS A 588 -26.02 19.57 11.37
C LYS A 588 -25.64 20.20 10.01
N LEU A 589 -24.42 19.97 9.54
CA LEU A 589 -23.81 20.71 8.42
C LEU A 589 -24.24 20.22 7.01
N ILE A 590 -25.08 19.19 6.90
CA ILE A 590 -25.31 18.46 5.65
C ILE A 590 -26.69 17.76 5.61
N ASN A 591 -27.25 17.65 4.40
CA ASN A 591 -28.46 16.88 4.09
C ASN A 591 -28.14 15.90 2.95
N LEU A 592 -28.49 14.63 3.12
CA LEU A 592 -28.14 13.51 2.23
C LEU A 592 -29.33 12.88 1.50
N SER A 593 -30.41 13.63 1.28
CA SER A 593 -31.69 13.10 0.72
C SER A 593 -31.61 12.36 -0.63
N SER A 594 -30.58 12.57 -1.44
CA SER A 594 -30.34 11.82 -2.70
C SER A 594 -29.62 10.48 -2.52
N LEU A 595 -28.98 10.26 -1.36
CA LEU A 595 -28.17 9.07 -1.08
C LEU A 595 -29.05 7.89 -0.66
N LYS A 596 -28.90 6.75 -1.35
CA LYS A 596 -29.40 5.45 -0.88
C LYS A 596 -28.29 4.73 -0.12
N TYR A 597 -28.58 4.15 1.04
CA TYR A 597 -27.56 3.44 1.84
C TYR A 597 -28.03 2.15 2.51
N SER A 598 -27.06 1.32 2.93
CA SER A 598 -27.28 0.15 3.79
C SER A 598 -26.02 -0.15 4.63
N VAL A 599 -26.20 -0.81 5.79
CA VAL A 599 -25.09 -1.18 6.69
C VAL A 599 -25.14 -2.67 7.06
N PHE A 600 -23.96 -3.30 7.17
CA PHE A 600 -23.76 -4.61 7.81
C PHE A 600 -22.75 -4.45 8.95
N ALA A 601 -23.15 -4.79 10.17
CA ALA A 601 -22.37 -4.60 11.38
C ALA A 601 -21.94 -5.95 11.98
N LEU A 602 -20.64 -6.18 12.04
CA LEU A 602 -20.01 -7.33 12.68
C LEU A 602 -19.71 -7.01 14.16
N GLY A 603 -19.84 -8.01 15.01
CA GLY A 603 -19.49 -7.94 16.43
C GLY A 603 -19.64 -9.30 17.08
N SER A 604 -19.58 -9.34 18.40
CA SER A 604 -19.86 -10.55 19.19
C SER A 604 -20.89 -10.23 20.27
N SER A 605 -21.92 -11.07 20.41
CA SER A 605 -22.97 -10.89 21.41
C SER A 605 -22.49 -11.04 22.86
N GLN A 606 -21.23 -11.42 23.05
CA GLN A 606 -20.53 -11.45 24.34
C GLN A 606 -20.18 -10.04 24.86
N TYR A 607 -20.21 -9.01 24.01
CA TYR A 607 -19.91 -7.64 24.41
C TYR A 607 -21.22 -6.85 24.62
N PRO A 608 -21.38 -6.10 25.73
CA PRO A 608 -22.60 -5.32 26.00
C PRO A 608 -22.97 -4.36 24.87
N THR A 609 -21.97 -3.73 24.26
CA THR A 609 -22.07 -2.82 23.11
C THR A 609 -22.06 -3.56 21.77
N PHE A 610 -22.84 -4.64 21.67
CA PHE A 610 -22.90 -5.53 20.50
C PHE A 610 -23.21 -4.76 19.20
N CYS A 611 -22.28 -4.82 18.24
CA CYS A 611 -22.34 -4.12 16.95
C CYS A 611 -22.52 -2.59 17.06
N ALA A 612 -22.12 -1.97 18.18
CA ALA A 612 -22.40 -0.56 18.46
C ALA A 612 -21.89 0.39 17.37
N PHE A 613 -20.67 0.20 16.87
CA PHE A 613 -20.11 1.11 15.86
C PHE A 613 -20.95 1.13 14.57
N GLY A 614 -21.27 -0.04 14.00
CA GLY A 614 -22.08 -0.13 12.78
C GLY A 614 -23.51 0.43 12.97
N LYS A 615 -24.12 0.21 14.15
CA LYS A 615 -25.42 0.81 14.51
C LYS A 615 -25.33 2.34 14.63
N ASN A 616 -24.24 2.86 15.16
CA ASN A 616 -24.00 4.29 15.31
C ASN A 616 -23.81 4.98 13.94
N VAL A 617 -23.10 4.34 13.00
CA VAL A 617 -22.96 4.84 11.61
C VAL A 617 -24.29 4.85 10.87
N ASP A 618 -25.08 3.77 10.94
CA ASP A 618 -26.44 3.72 10.37
C ASP A 618 -27.33 4.85 10.90
N LYS A 619 -27.38 5.01 12.23
CA LYS A 619 -28.14 6.10 12.86
C LYS A 619 -27.66 7.47 12.41
N ALA A 620 -26.35 7.70 12.32
CA ALA A 620 -25.80 8.99 11.90
C ALA A 620 -26.14 9.32 10.43
N LEU A 621 -26.08 8.36 9.52
CA LEU A 621 -26.48 8.56 8.11
C LEU A 621 -27.99 8.85 7.97
N GLY A 622 -28.83 8.15 8.75
CA GLY A 622 -30.26 8.43 8.83
C GLY A 622 -30.58 9.82 9.40
N ASP A 623 -29.93 10.21 10.50
CA ASP A 623 -30.10 11.53 11.12
C ASP A 623 -29.66 12.69 10.19
N LEU A 624 -28.78 12.43 9.21
CA LEU A 624 -28.36 13.35 8.15
C LEU A 624 -29.25 13.28 6.88
N GLY A 625 -30.33 12.49 6.89
CA GLY A 625 -31.36 12.47 5.85
C GLY A 625 -31.14 11.49 4.70
N ALA A 626 -30.17 10.57 4.77
CA ALA A 626 -29.98 9.54 3.74
C ALA A 626 -31.11 8.49 3.76
N LYS A 627 -31.46 7.92 2.60
CA LYS A 627 -32.51 6.90 2.48
C LYS A 627 -31.94 5.48 2.65
N ARG A 628 -32.32 4.80 3.73
CA ARG A 628 -32.01 3.38 3.93
C ARG A 628 -32.71 2.50 2.88
N LEU A 629 -32.00 1.50 2.33
CA LEU A 629 -32.56 0.48 1.43
C LEU A 629 -33.14 -0.72 2.19
N ILE A 630 -32.35 -1.33 3.07
CA ILE A 630 -32.75 -2.44 3.95
C ILE A 630 -32.17 -2.22 5.35
N ASP A 631 -32.74 -2.89 6.36
CA ASP A 631 -32.27 -2.80 7.73
C ASP A 631 -30.83 -3.29 7.92
N VAL A 632 -30.21 -2.80 9.00
CA VAL A 632 -28.82 -3.12 9.36
C VAL A 632 -28.67 -4.62 9.52
N GLY A 633 -27.84 -5.24 8.68
CA GLY A 633 -27.46 -6.64 8.84
C GLY A 633 -26.56 -6.79 10.06
N ILE A 634 -26.80 -7.83 10.87
CA ILE A 634 -26.06 -8.08 12.11
C ILE A 634 -25.34 -9.42 11.98
N GLY A 635 -24.01 -9.41 12.10
CA GLY A 635 -23.19 -10.61 12.09
C GLY A 635 -22.56 -10.86 13.46
N ASP A 636 -23.10 -11.80 14.22
CA ASP A 636 -22.52 -12.26 15.49
C ASP A 636 -21.44 -13.33 15.26
N GLU A 637 -20.19 -13.03 15.64
CA GLU A 637 -19.06 -13.97 15.62
C GLU A 637 -19.39 -15.29 16.31
N LEU A 638 -20.23 -15.25 17.35
CA LEU A 638 -20.66 -16.43 18.08
C LEU A 638 -21.86 -17.15 17.48
N GLN A 639 -22.61 -16.56 16.54
CA GLN A 639 -23.85 -17.12 16.00
C GLN A 639 -23.95 -16.82 14.50
N GLY A 640 -23.38 -17.71 13.67
CA GLY A 640 -23.63 -17.72 12.23
C GLY A 640 -23.21 -16.47 11.45
N GLN A 641 -22.16 -15.75 11.87
CA GLN A 641 -21.74 -14.47 11.27
C GLN A 641 -21.68 -14.47 9.73
N ASP A 642 -21.08 -15.49 9.15
CA ASP A 642 -20.92 -15.66 7.71
C ASP A 642 -22.27 -15.97 7.04
N GLN A 643 -23.09 -16.83 7.65
CA GLN A 643 -24.44 -17.17 7.17
C GLN A 643 -25.38 -15.94 7.19
N ALA A 644 -25.28 -15.10 8.22
CA ALA A 644 -26.01 -13.84 8.32
C ALA A 644 -25.57 -12.84 7.23
N PHE A 645 -24.29 -12.83 6.87
CA PHE A 645 -23.78 -12.04 5.76
C PHE A 645 -24.30 -12.55 4.41
N GLU A 646 -24.27 -13.86 4.14
CA GLU A 646 -24.84 -14.44 2.91
C GLU A 646 -26.36 -14.21 2.78
N ALA A 647 -27.11 -14.30 3.88
CA ALA A 647 -28.54 -13.98 3.86
C ALA A 647 -28.82 -12.51 3.55
N TRP A 648 -27.91 -11.60 3.94
CA TRP A 648 -28.00 -10.17 3.68
C TRP A 648 -27.50 -9.79 2.26
N ILE A 649 -26.45 -10.45 1.76
CA ILE A 649 -25.83 -10.18 0.45
C ILE A 649 -26.83 -10.38 -0.70
N LYS A 650 -27.66 -11.44 -0.62
CA LYS A 650 -28.71 -11.74 -1.59
C LYS A 650 -29.78 -10.64 -1.61
N LYS A 651 -30.19 -10.16 -0.42
CA LYS A 651 -31.20 -9.10 -0.26
C LYS A 651 -30.71 -7.75 -0.79
N ILE A 652 -29.51 -7.30 -0.39
CA ILE A 652 -28.99 -5.98 -0.81
C ILE A 652 -28.72 -5.93 -2.32
N TYR A 653 -28.23 -7.01 -2.94
CA TYR A 653 -28.01 -7.04 -4.39
C TYR A 653 -29.32 -6.94 -5.17
N LYS A 654 -30.35 -7.70 -4.75
CA LYS A 654 -31.69 -7.65 -5.34
C LYS A 654 -32.33 -6.26 -5.21
N GLU A 655 -32.36 -5.72 -3.99
CA GLU A 655 -32.93 -4.40 -3.72
C GLU A 655 -32.19 -3.29 -4.47
N SER A 656 -30.85 -3.37 -4.56
CA SER A 656 -30.06 -2.43 -5.36
C SER A 656 -30.43 -2.51 -6.85
N CYS A 657 -30.57 -3.71 -7.43
CA CYS A 657 -30.97 -3.85 -8.84
C CYS A 657 -32.37 -3.25 -9.10
N CYS A 658 -33.34 -3.55 -8.23
CA CYS A 658 -34.70 -3.02 -8.32
C CYS A 658 -34.73 -1.49 -8.18
N SER A 659 -33.99 -0.94 -7.20
CA SER A 659 -33.95 0.50 -6.90
C SER A 659 -33.33 1.34 -8.04
N PHE A 660 -32.64 0.72 -9.00
CA PHE A 660 -32.05 1.36 -10.18
C PHE A 660 -32.58 0.79 -11.52
N SER A 661 -33.69 0.03 -11.50
CA SER A 661 -34.33 -0.55 -12.69
C SER A 661 -33.41 -1.43 -13.57
N LEU A 662 -32.48 -2.16 -12.96
CA LEU A 662 -31.57 -3.09 -13.64
C LEU A 662 -32.14 -4.51 -13.65
N LYS A 663 -31.78 -5.30 -14.67
CA LYS A 663 -32.15 -6.73 -14.73
C LYS A 663 -31.43 -7.50 -13.61
N TYR A 664 -32.20 -7.93 -12.62
CA TYR A 664 -31.82 -9.00 -11.72
C TYR A 664 -31.94 -10.33 -12.47
N ASP A 665 -30.88 -11.15 -12.43
CA ASP A 665 -30.88 -12.50 -13.02
C ASP A 665 -30.96 -13.52 -11.89
N GLU A 666 -32.05 -14.27 -11.84
CA GLU A 666 -32.31 -15.29 -10.82
C GLU A 666 -31.33 -16.47 -10.92
N GLN A 667 -30.72 -16.72 -12.09
CA GLN A 667 -29.63 -17.72 -12.18
C GLN A 667 -28.37 -17.31 -11.42
N SER A 668 -28.25 -16.02 -11.05
CA SER A 668 -27.20 -15.58 -10.12
C SER A 668 -27.30 -16.32 -8.79
N GLU A 669 -28.50 -16.72 -8.33
CA GLU A 669 -28.72 -17.36 -7.02
C GLU A 669 -27.88 -18.64 -6.84
N CYS A 670 -27.71 -19.45 -7.88
CA CYS A 670 -26.86 -20.64 -7.86
C CYS A 670 -25.36 -20.33 -7.79
N GLU A 671 -24.91 -19.20 -8.35
CA GLU A 671 -23.49 -18.82 -8.27
C GLU A 671 -23.08 -18.26 -6.91
N PHE A 672 -24.01 -17.71 -6.10
CA PHE A 672 -23.71 -17.39 -4.70
C PHE A 672 -23.30 -18.66 -3.94
N GLU A 673 -23.95 -19.80 -4.22
CA GLU A 673 -23.68 -21.09 -3.58
C GLU A 673 -22.40 -21.74 -4.13
N LEU A 674 -22.11 -21.61 -5.42
CA LEU A 674 -20.87 -22.13 -6.02
C LEU A 674 -19.60 -21.48 -5.47
N THR A 675 -19.66 -20.28 -4.89
CA THR A 675 -18.51 -19.67 -4.19
C THR A 675 -18.15 -20.33 -2.85
N GLU A 676 -18.95 -21.29 -2.35
CA GLU A 676 -18.70 -21.95 -1.06
C GLU A 676 -18.13 -23.38 -1.15
N ASN A 677 -17.95 -23.93 -2.35
CA ASN A 677 -17.23 -25.20 -2.54
C ASN A 677 -15.70 -25.04 -2.40
N GLU A 678 -15.24 -24.49 -1.26
CA GLU A 678 -13.91 -24.76 -0.69
C GLU A 678 -13.79 -26.22 -0.18
N ASN A 679 -14.40 -27.17 -0.91
CA ASN A 679 -14.36 -28.58 -0.58
C ASN A 679 -12.90 -28.99 -0.46
N TYR A 680 -12.57 -29.54 0.71
CA TYR A 680 -11.28 -30.20 0.89
C TYR A 680 -11.18 -31.32 -0.14
N ASN A 681 -10.29 -31.15 -1.13
CA ASN A 681 -9.92 -32.22 -2.04
C ASN A 681 -8.64 -32.88 -1.50
N PRO A 682 -8.69 -34.15 -1.05
CA PRO A 682 -7.50 -34.87 -0.61
C PRO A 682 -6.40 -34.95 -1.69
N GLU A 683 -6.75 -34.96 -2.98
CA GLU A 683 -5.78 -35.04 -4.07
C GLU A 683 -4.90 -33.79 -4.21
N ASN A 684 -5.31 -32.67 -3.60
CA ASN A 684 -4.60 -31.39 -3.67
C ASN A 684 -3.74 -31.11 -2.42
N VAL A 685 -3.62 -32.05 -1.47
CA VAL A 685 -2.80 -31.89 -0.26
C VAL A 685 -2.04 -33.18 -0.01
N ARG A 686 -0.72 -33.11 0.23
CA ARG A 686 0.09 -34.26 0.62
C ARG A 686 1.07 -33.92 1.73
N LEU A 687 1.45 -34.93 2.49
CA LEU A 687 2.57 -34.86 3.43
C LEU A 687 3.81 -35.50 2.79
N LYS A 688 4.92 -34.78 2.82
CA LYS A 688 6.23 -35.25 2.38
C LYS A 688 7.14 -35.41 3.59
N GLU A 689 7.66 -36.62 3.78
CA GLU A 689 8.60 -36.92 4.87
C GLU A 689 9.98 -36.32 4.59
N ILE A 690 10.62 -35.79 5.63
CA ILE A 690 11.96 -35.19 5.58
C ILE A 690 12.82 -35.78 6.70
N ALA A 691 14.08 -36.10 6.37
CA ALA A 691 15.06 -36.62 7.33
C ALA A 691 15.40 -35.56 8.41
N MET A 692 15.56 -36.02 9.65
CA MET A 692 15.68 -35.15 10.83
C MET A 692 17.14 -34.83 11.18
N ASP A 693 17.85 -34.20 10.26
CA ASP A 693 19.24 -33.78 10.45
C ASP A 693 19.31 -32.33 11.00
N GLU A 694 19.79 -32.18 12.23
CA GLU A 694 20.20 -30.92 12.89
C GLU A 694 19.19 -29.73 12.90
N ILE A 695 17.88 -29.99 12.99
CA ILE A 695 16.86 -28.93 13.12
C ILE A 695 16.62 -28.54 14.59
N ASP A 696 17.04 -27.33 14.98
CA ASP A 696 16.54 -26.67 16.19
C ASP A 696 15.07 -26.26 16.00
N CYS A 697 14.18 -27.11 16.51
CA CYS A 697 12.73 -26.92 16.41
C CYS A 697 12.24 -25.65 17.13
N GLU A 698 12.88 -25.21 18.24
CA GLU A 698 12.42 -24.02 18.96
C GLU A 698 12.76 -22.74 18.17
N GLN A 699 13.97 -22.65 17.62
CA GLN A 699 14.35 -21.52 16.76
C GLN A 699 13.49 -21.45 15.51
N GLN A 700 13.17 -22.59 14.89
CA GLN A 700 12.23 -22.63 13.77
C GLN A 700 10.82 -22.19 14.17
N ILE A 701 10.29 -22.62 15.33
CA ILE A 701 8.98 -22.17 15.82
C ILE A 701 8.95 -20.64 15.99
N VAL A 702 9.97 -20.05 16.60
CA VAL A 702 10.07 -18.59 16.77
C VAL A 702 10.13 -17.86 15.43
N ALA A 703 10.98 -18.32 14.50
CA ALA A 703 11.10 -17.72 13.17
C ALA A 703 9.79 -17.80 12.37
N GLN A 704 9.09 -18.93 12.47
CA GLN A 704 7.87 -19.20 11.70
C GLN A 704 6.65 -18.49 12.28
N LEU A 705 6.49 -18.47 13.60
CA LEU A 705 5.50 -17.60 14.25
C LEU A 705 5.79 -16.11 13.94
N SER A 706 7.07 -15.70 13.88
CA SER A 706 7.44 -14.31 13.55
C SER A 706 7.01 -13.95 12.13
N ARG A 707 7.26 -14.85 11.17
CA ARG A 707 6.84 -14.74 9.76
C ARG A 707 5.31 -14.71 9.64
N LEU A 708 4.62 -15.61 10.33
CA LEU A 708 3.17 -15.80 10.27
C LEU A 708 2.40 -14.60 10.85
N HIS A 709 2.78 -14.15 12.05
CA HIS A 709 2.09 -13.05 12.75
C HIS A 709 2.66 -11.66 12.43
N LYS A 710 3.75 -11.59 11.65
CA LYS A 710 4.48 -10.36 11.31
C LYS A 710 4.88 -9.56 12.57
N LYS A 711 5.33 -10.26 13.62
CA LYS A 711 5.79 -9.70 14.90
C LYS A 711 7.24 -10.11 15.17
N LYS A 712 7.98 -9.30 15.92
CA LYS A 712 9.28 -9.70 16.48
C LYS A 712 9.03 -10.62 17.68
N ILE A 713 9.18 -11.92 17.49
CA ILE A 713 9.00 -12.90 18.57
C ILE A 713 10.35 -13.24 19.20
N PHE A 714 10.34 -13.43 20.50
CA PHE A 714 11.46 -13.89 21.30
C PHE A 714 11.00 -14.93 22.32
N LEU A 715 11.95 -15.65 22.92
CA LEU A 715 11.67 -16.64 23.95
C LEU A 715 11.87 -16.05 25.36
N CYS A 716 10.95 -16.36 26.26
CA CYS A 716 11.11 -16.13 27.68
C CYS A 716 10.95 -17.44 28.48
N SER A 717 11.76 -17.62 29.51
CA SER A 717 11.57 -18.67 30.51
C SER A 717 10.66 -18.17 31.63
N VAL A 718 9.73 -19.00 32.08
CA VAL A 718 8.92 -18.72 33.28
C VAL A 718 9.76 -19.02 34.52
N THR A 719 10.21 -17.98 35.21
CA THR A 719 11.08 -18.13 36.39
C THR A 719 10.32 -18.18 37.70
N GLU A 720 9.08 -17.67 37.72
CA GLU A 720 8.26 -17.66 38.93
C GLU A 720 6.76 -17.71 38.59
N ARG A 721 5.99 -18.45 39.40
CA ARG A 721 4.52 -18.46 39.34
C ARG A 721 3.96 -18.52 40.75
N LYS A 722 3.20 -17.50 41.16
CA LYS A 722 2.54 -17.43 42.47
C LYS A 722 1.03 -17.27 42.28
N ARG A 723 0.23 -18.01 43.06
CA ARG A 723 -1.20 -17.72 43.23
C ARG A 723 -1.32 -16.55 44.21
N LEU A 724 -1.92 -15.45 43.77
CA LEU A 724 -2.08 -14.21 44.54
C LEU A 724 -3.26 -14.25 45.51
N LYS A 725 -4.03 -15.34 45.54
CA LYS A 725 -5.20 -15.53 46.39
C LYS A 725 -5.05 -16.80 47.22
N PRO A 726 -5.67 -16.88 48.41
CA PRO A 726 -5.73 -18.12 49.18
C PRO A 726 -6.33 -19.27 48.37
N GLN A 727 -5.86 -20.49 48.59
CA GLN A 727 -6.31 -21.70 47.88
C GLN A 727 -7.82 -21.96 48.03
N LYS A 728 -8.44 -21.49 49.12
CA LYS A 728 -9.89 -21.59 49.38
C LYS A 728 -10.73 -20.55 48.60
N SER A 729 -10.13 -19.66 47.81
CA SER A 729 -10.89 -18.72 46.99
C SER A 729 -11.50 -19.42 45.77
N GLU A 730 -12.77 -19.12 45.50
CA GLU A 730 -13.57 -19.58 44.35
C GLU A 730 -12.95 -19.23 42.97
N SER A 731 -11.92 -18.39 42.95
CA SER A 731 -11.20 -18.01 41.73
C SER A 731 -9.75 -17.75 42.06
N GLN A 732 -8.84 -18.04 41.13
CA GLN A 732 -7.41 -17.81 41.30
C GLN A 732 -6.91 -16.72 40.35
N THR A 733 -5.90 -15.98 40.80
CA THR A 733 -5.17 -15.01 40.00
C THR A 733 -3.69 -15.33 40.15
N LEU A 734 -2.97 -15.41 39.03
CA LEU A 734 -1.57 -15.77 38.97
C LEU A 734 -0.73 -14.51 38.77
N PHE A 735 0.31 -14.38 39.58
CA PHE A 735 1.51 -13.65 39.23
C PHE A 735 2.44 -14.59 38.48
N VAL A 736 2.94 -14.14 37.34
CA VAL A 736 3.94 -14.87 36.53
C VAL A 736 5.12 -13.93 36.30
N LYS A 737 6.34 -14.40 36.59
CA LYS A 737 7.58 -13.73 36.23
C LYS A 737 8.24 -14.46 35.07
N MET A 738 8.66 -13.72 34.06
CA MET A 738 9.40 -14.27 32.93
C MET A 738 10.67 -13.46 32.66
N THR A 739 11.70 -14.14 32.18
CA THR A 739 13.00 -13.54 31.80
C THR A 739 13.37 -13.96 30.38
N PRO A 740 14.03 -13.11 29.58
CA PRO A 740 14.48 -13.46 28.24
C PRO A 740 15.52 -14.58 28.30
N THR A 741 15.48 -15.53 27.36
CA THR A 741 16.38 -16.70 27.36
C THR A 741 17.82 -16.39 26.96
N ASN A 742 18.03 -15.33 26.17
CA ASN A 742 19.33 -14.96 25.63
C ASN A 742 19.43 -13.44 25.37
N SER A 743 20.59 -12.97 24.91
CA SER A 743 20.88 -11.56 24.64
C SER A 743 19.99 -10.94 23.55
N LEU A 744 19.55 -11.72 22.56
CA LEU A 744 18.63 -11.26 21.50
C LEU A 744 17.20 -11.11 22.03
N ALA A 745 16.72 -12.08 22.83
CA ALA A 745 15.44 -11.97 23.52
C ALA A 745 15.42 -10.76 24.47
N LYS A 746 16.55 -10.47 25.13
CA LYS A 746 16.72 -9.27 25.95
C LYS A 746 16.65 -7.97 25.15
N SER A 747 17.23 -7.90 23.94
CA SER A 747 17.15 -6.69 23.11
C SER A 747 15.77 -6.46 22.48
N PHE A 748 14.93 -7.50 22.39
CA PHE A 748 13.53 -7.38 21.97
C PHE A 748 12.55 -7.10 23.12
N LEU A 749 12.93 -7.40 24.36
CA LEU A 749 12.14 -7.08 25.56
C LEU A 749 12.41 -5.64 26.03
N VAL A 750 11.91 -4.66 25.28
CA VAL A 750 11.95 -3.23 25.62
C VAL A 750 10.52 -2.68 25.63
N TYR A 751 10.01 -2.34 26.81
CA TYR A 751 8.61 -1.97 27.04
C TYR A 751 8.48 -0.81 28.02
N GLU A 752 7.37 -0.07 27.94
CA GLU A 752 7.03 0.98 28.91
C GLU A 752 5.82 0.58 29.78
N PRO A 753 5.68 1.14 30.99
CA PRO A 753 4.50 0.94 31.83
C PRO A 753 3.20 1.21 31.07
N GLY A 754 2.30 0.21 31.04
CA GLY A 754 1.05 0.24 30.28
C GLY A 754 1.04 -0.60 29.00
N ASP A 755 2.21 -0.96 28.45
CA ASP A 755 2.30 -1.84 27.27
C ASP A 755 1.83 -3.29 27.57
N HIS A 756 1.49 -4.03 26.52
CA HIS A 756 1.07 -5.44 26.60
C HIS A 756 2.15 -6.40 26.08
N ILE A 757 2.16 -7.62 26.59
CA ILE A 757 2.86 -8.74 25.98
C ILE A 757 1.84 -9.71 25.36
N GLY A 758 2.08 -10.10 24.10
CA GLY A 758 1.38 -11.17 23.42
C GLY A 758 2.13 -12.48 23.61
N VAL A 759 1.46 -13.48 24.18
CA VAL A 759 2.01 -14.79 24.53
C VAL A 759 1.42 -15.86 23.63
N PHE A 760 2.26 -16.65 22.97
CA PHE A 760 1.84 -17.81 22.16
C PHE A 760 1.72 -19.04 23.06
N PRO A 761 0.50 -19.49 23.41
CA PRO A 761 0.34 -20.65 24.29
C PRO A 761 0.63 -21.95 23.55
N ARG A 762 0.79 -23.04 24.31
CA ARG A 762 0.81 -24.40 23.76
C ARG A 762 -0.43 -25.17 24.22
N ASN A 763 -1.00 -26.00 23.34
CA ASN A 763 -2.14 -26.84 23.70
C ASN A 763 -1.79 -27.84 24.81
N PRO A 764 -2.75 -28.25 25.67
CA PRO A 764 -2.50 -29.26 26.69
C PRO A 764 -2.08 -30.61 26.06
N PRO A 765 -1.01 -31.26 26.53
CA PRO A 765 -0.52 -32.51 25.94
C PRO A 765 -1.61 -33.58 25.76
N HIS A 766 -2.45 -33.81 26.77
CA HIS A 766 -3.54 -34.78 26.70
C HIS A 766 -4.57 -34.52 25.59
N LEU A 767 -4.76 -33.28 25.14
CA LEU A 767 -5.61 -32.98 23.98
C LEU A 767 -4.88 -33.26 22.66
N VAL A 768 -3.60 -32.90 22.57
CA VAL A 768 -2.74 -33.20 21.43
C VAL A 768 -2.66 -34.71 21.22
N ASP A 769 -2.35 -35.47 22.28
CA ASP A 769 -2.23 -36.94 22.26
C ASP A 769 -3.55 -37.61 21.86
N ALA A 770 -4.70 -37.07 22.28
CA ALA A 770 -6.01 -37.56 21.87
C ALA A 770 -6.32 -37.30 20.38
N VAL A 771 -5.96 -36.13 19.83
CA VAL A 771 -6.06 -35.85 18.38
C VAL A 771 -5.13 -36.77 17.60
N LEU A 772 -3.88 -36.93 18.03
CA LEU A 772 -2.91 -37.85 17.40
C LEU A 772 -3.40 -39.31 17.43
N CYS A 773 -4.03 -39.75 18.52
CA CYS A 773 -4.65 -41.07 18.59
C CYS A 773 -5.80 -41.23 17.57
N ARG A 774 -6.63 -40.20 17.38
CA ARG A 774 -7.73 -40.23 16.39
C ARG A 774 -7.20 -40.29 14.95
N VAL A 775 -6.06 -39.66 14.67
CA VAL A 775 -5.38 -39.67 13.36
C VAL A 775 -4.68 -41.02 13.10
N ARG A 776 -3.90 -41.55 14.06
CA ARG A 776 -3.19 -42.84 13.94
C ARG A 776 -4.12 -44.04 13.73
N ARG A 777 -5.40 -43.95 14.11
CA ARG A 777 -6.40 -45.00 13.86
C ARG A 777 -6.81 -45.12 12.39
N GLU A 778 -6.59 -44.07 11.60
CA GLU A 778 -7.02 -43.97 10.20
C GLU A 778 -5.90 -44.26 9.19
N GLY A 779 -4.66 -44.45 9.66
CA GLY A 779 -3.51 -44.76 8.82
C GLY A 779 -2.19 -44.81 9.60
N TYR A 780 -1.15 -45.39 8.98
CA TYR A 780 0.18 -45.44 9.59
C TYR A 780 0.90 -44.09 9.39
N PHE A 781 0.98 -43.30 10.46
CA PHE A 781 1.73 -42.05 10.51
C PHE A 781 2.60 -42.02 11.78
N GLU A 782 3.89 -41.73 11.63
CA GLU A 782 4.81 -41.54 12.77
C GLU A 782 4.71 -40.10 13.26
N THR A 783 4.11 -39.89 14.43
CA THR A 783 3.72 -38.54 14.87
C THR A 783 4.79 -37.81 15.69
N GLU A 784 5.83 -38.51 16.16
CA GLU A 784 6.84 -37.96 17.07
C GLU A 784 8.22 -37.86 16.43
N SER A 785 8.58 -38.82 15.56
CA SER A 785 9.95 -38.95 15.01
C SER A 785 10.11 -38.44 13.57
N ILE A 786 9.02 -38.28 12.81
CA ILE A 786 9.07 -37.84 11.41
C ILE A 786 8.62 -36.38 11.26
N VAL A 787 9.44 -35.62 10.54
CA VAL A 787 9.13 -34.24 10.11
C VAL A 787 8.35 -34.30 8.80
N TYR A 788 7.15 -33.73 8.79
CA TYR A 788 6.32 -33.63 7.60
C TYR A 788 6.34 -32.21 7.04
N GLN A 789 6.70 -32.08 5.76
CA GLN A 789 6.39 -30.91 4.95
C GLN A 789 5.02 -31.10 4.31
N ILE A 790 4.08 -30.22 4.64
CA ILE A 790 2.78 -30.15 3.95
C ILE A 790 3.01 -29.47 2.59
N GLU A 791 2.54 -30.10 1.52
CA GLU A 791 2.52 -29.53 0.18
C GLU A 791 1.07 -29.44 -0.31
N ILE A 792 0.69 -28.29 -0.87
CA ILE A 792 -0.60 -28.07 -1.53
C ILE A 792 -0.34 -28.03 -3.03
N LYS A 793 -1.24 -28.62 -3.81
CA LYS A 793 -1.23 -28.57 -5.27
C LYS A 793 -1.86 -27.25 -5.77
N PHE A 794 -1.13 -26.51 -6.60
CA PHE A 794 -1.51 -25.20 -7.16
C PHE A 794 -1.00 -25.14 -8.61
N ASP A 795 -1.89 -24.90 -9.58
CA ASP A 795 -1.64 -25.00 -11.04
C ASP A 795 -0.77 -26.20 -11.46
N ASP A 796 -1.21 -27.39 -11.03
CA ASP A 796 -0.57 -28.69 -11.20
C ASP A 796 0.83 -28.89 -10.57
N GLU A 797 1.43 -27.85 -9.98
CA GLU A 797 2.66 -27.94 -9.20
C GLU A 797 2.40 -28.15 -7.70
N TRP A 798 3.36 -28.77 -7.00
CA TRP A 798 3.28 -28.98 -5.55
C TRP A 798 4.09 -27.92 -4.81
N ILE A 799 3.41 -26.97 -4.17
CA ILE A 799 4.02 -25.88 -3.40
C ILE A 799 3.96 -26.16 -1.89
N GLN A 800 4.95 -25.69 -1.15
CA GLN A 800 4.96 -25.82 0.31
C GLN A 800 3.82 -25.03 0.96
N HIS A 801 3.17 -25.61 1.98
CA HIS A 801 2.13 -24.95 2.76
C HIS A 801 2.66 -23.64 3.37
N PRO A 802 2.06 -22.47 3.06
CA PRO A 802 2.69 -21.18 3.37
C PRO A 802 2.72 -20.85 4.87
N VAL A 803 1.88 -21.51 5.67
CA VAL A 803 1.55 -21.15 7.05
C VAL A 803 2.16 -22.08 8.11
N ILE A 804 2.36 -23.35 7.79
CA ILE A 804 2.86 -24.37 8.74
C ILE A 804 4.20 -24.86 8.19
N PRO A 805 5.31 -24.72 8.93
CA PRO A 805 6.63 -25.18 8.49
C PRO A 805 6.73 -26.71 8.52
N PRO A 806 7.80 -27.29 7.94
CA PRO A 806 8.11 -28.69 8.15
C PRO A 806 8.26 -28.97 9.64
N CYS A 807 7.39 -29.82 10.20
CA CYS A 807 7.42 -30.17 11.61
C CYS A 807 6.73 -31.51 11.86
N THR A 808 6.89 -32.07 13.06
CA THR A 808 6.15 -33.27 13.45
C THR A 808 4.68 -32.94 13.68
N LEU A 809 3.78 -33.91 13.49
CA LEU A 809 2.34 -33.71 13.75
C LEU A 809 2.09 -33.26 15.20
N LYS A 810 2.90 -33.74 16.15
CA LYS A 810 2.88 -33.31 17.55
C LYS A 810 3.19 -31.80 17.69
N ILE A 811 4.21 -31.30 17.00
CA ILE A 811 4.55 -29.86 17.00
C ILE A 811 3.41 -29.02 16.38
N ALA A 812 2.82 -29.49 15.27
CA ALA A 812 1.71 -28.83 14.58
C ALA A 812 0.50 -28.58 15.51
N PHE A 813 -0.01 -29.65 16.14
CA PHE A 813 -1.14 -29.56 17.07
C PHE A 813 -0.77 -28.94 18.43
N THR A 814 0.51 -28.89 18.81
CA THR A 814 0.93 -28.24 20.07
C THR A 814 1.02 -26.72 19.94
N ASN A 815 1.57 -26.20 18.82
CA ASN A 815 1.98 -24.80 18.71
C ASN A 815 1.22 -23.97 17.67
N TYR A 816 0.70 -24.57 16.59
CA TYR A 816 0.19 -23.81 15.44
C TYR A 816 -1.33 -23.86 15.29
N LEU A 817 -2.00 -24.94 15.70
CA LEU A 817 -3.43 -25.16 15.45
C LEU A 817 -4.27 -25.10 16.74
N ASP A 818 -5.45 -24.49 16.68
CA ASP A 818 -6.39 -24.48 17.80
C ASP A 818 -7.30 -25.73 17.75
N ILE A 819 -7.07 -26.62 18.71
CA ILE A 819 -7.84 -27.85 18.93
C ILE A 819 -8.74 -27.78 20.19
N ALA A 820 -8.71 -26.65 20.92
CA ALA A 820 -9.33 -26.47 22.22
C ALA A 820 -10.51 -25.49 22.22
N SER A 821 -10.58 -24.60 21.24
CA SER A 821 -11.77 -23.78 20.97
C SER A 821 -12.91 -24.64 20.40
N VAL A 822 -14.16 -24.17 20.57
CA VAL A 822 -15.33 -24.88 20.03
C VAL A 822 -15.32 -24.84 18.50
N PRO A 823 -15.40 -25.99 17.80
CA PRO A 823 -15.43 -26.02 16.34
C PRO A 823 -16.58 -25.20 15.75
N SER A 824 -16.27 -24.43 14.70
CA SER A 824 -17.27 -23.59 14.02
C SER A 824 -18.27 -24.43 13.23
N GLN A 825 -19.47 -23.87 12.99
CA GLN A 825 -20.49 -24.52 12.18
C GLN A 825 -19.98 -24.92 10.78
N LYS A 826 -19.12 -24.11 10.14
CA LYS A 826 -18.45 -24.45 8.87
C LYS A 826 -17.54 -25.68 9.01
N PHE A 827 -16.76 -25.78 10.09
CA PHE A 827 -15.90 -26.95 10.33
C PHE A 827 -16.71 -28.22 10.59
N LEU A 828 -17.80 -28.13 11.35
CA LEU A 828 -18.75 -29.25 11.54
C LEU A 828 -19.38 -29.71 10.21
N GLY A 829 -19.61 -28.78 9.28
CA GLY A 829 -20.06 -29.10 7.92
C GLY A 829 -19.06 -29.98 7.15
N TYR A 830 -17.76 -29.71 7.25
CA TYR A 830 -16.73 -30.57 6.67
C TYR A 830 -16.70 -31.97 7.32
N LEU A 831 -16.73 -32.03 8.66
CA LEU A 831 -16.77 -33.33 9.37
C LEU A 831 -17.98 -34.17 8.99
N ALA A 832 -19.13 -33.55 8.68
CA ALA A 832 -20.32 -34.25 8.22
C ALA A 832 -20.12 -35.00 6.89
N GLY A 833 -19.22 -34.52 6.02
CA GLY A 833 -18.82 -35.20 4.78
C GLY A 833 -17.86 -36.37 5.01
N MET A 834 -17.18 -36.39 6.15
CA MET A 834 -16.31 -37.48 6.62
C MET A 834 -17.06 -38.49 7.52
N ALA A 835 -18.36 -38.24 7.72
CA ALA A 835 -19.42 -39.07 8.28
C ALA A 835 -19.60 -40.46 7.62
N ASN A 836 -19.03 -41.54 8.14
CA ASN A 836 -19.36 -42.89 7.65
C ASN A 836 -20.76 -43.35 8.13
N ASP A 837 -21.20 -42.97 9.33
CA ASP A 837 -22.58 -43.20 9.76
C ASP A 837 -23.54 -42.10 9.27
N ARG A 838 -24.76 -42.51 8.89
CA ARG A 838 -25.78 -41.62 8.35
C ARG A 838 -26.37 -40.69 9.41
N TRP A 839 -26.45 -41.13 10.66
CA TRP A 839 -26.97 -40.33 11.77
C TRP A 839 -25.96 -39.31 12.25
N ASP A 840 -24.68 -39.69 12.37
CA ASP A 840 -23.57 -38.76 12.62
C ASP A 840 -23.51 -37.67 11.54
N SER A 841 -23.50 -38.06 10.26
CA SER A 841 -23.50 -37.10 9.13
C SER A 841 -24.73 -36.18 9.16
N PHE A 842 -25.92 -36.70 9.45
CA PHE A 842 -27.15 -35.91 9.56
C PHE A 842 -27.07 -34.90 10.73
N ARG A 843 -26.63 -35.35 11.90
CA ARG A 843 -26.57 -34.51 13.11
C ARG A 843 -25.48 -33.44 13.01
N LEU A 844 -24.34 -33.75 12.39
CA LEU A 844 -23.30 -32.76 12.07
C LEU A 844 -23.79 -31.72 11.05
N ARG A 845 -24.49 -32.13 9.97
CA ARG A 845 -25.13 -31.16 9.04
C ARG A 845 -26.13 -30.27 9.77
N LYS A 846 -26.92 -30.83 10.69
CA LYS A 846 -27.85 -30.04 11.51
C LYS A 846 -27.12 -29.00 12.36
N LEU A 847 -26.04 -29.38 13.06
CA LEU A 847 -25.20 -28.41 13.79
C LEU A 847 -24.58 -27.35 12.86
N ALA A 848 -24.20 -27.71 11.64
CA ALA A 848 -23.65 -26.78 10.66
C ALA A 848 -24.68 -25.76 10.13
N GLN A 849 -25.96 -26.13 10.05
CA GLN A 849 -27.02 -25.35 9.39
C GLN A 849 -28.00 -24.66 10.35
N ASP A 850 -28.26 -25.23 11.53
CA ASP A 850 -29.22 -24.74 12.53
C ASP A 850 -28.48 -24.01 13.67
N ALA A 851 -28.51 -22.68 13.62
CA ALA A 851 -27.81 -21.82 14.58
C ALA A 851 -28.34 -21.94 16.02
N ASP A 852 -29.64 -22.19 16.21
CA ASP A 852 -30.24 -22.36 17.54
C ASP A 852 -29.88 -23.73 18.14
N TYR A 853 -29.87 -24.78 17.30
CA TYR A 853 -29.41 -26.11 17.70
C TYR A 853 -27.92 -26.11 18.05
N TYR A 854 -27.08 -25.47 17.22
CA TYR A 854 -25.65 -25.26 17.51
C TYR A 854 -25.43 -24.46 18.79
N LYS A 855 -26.17 -23.36 19.00
CA LYS A 855 -26.05 -22.52 20.21
C LYS A 855 -26.38 -23.31 21.47
N LYS A 856 -27.45 -24.10 21.47
CA LYS A 856 -27.83 -24.98 22.59
C LYS A 856 -26.76 -26.03 22.87
N TRP A 857 -26.30 -26.74 21.84
CA TRP A 857 -25.24 -27.74 21.96
C TRP A 857 -23.92 -27.14 22.47
N ARG A 858 -23.49 -25.99 21.92
CA ARG A 858 -22.29 -25.28 22.39
C ARG A 858 -22.40 -24.85 23.85
N LEU A 859 -23.50 -24.22 24.25
CA LEU A 859 -23.66 -23.73 25.62
C LEU A 859 -23.73 -24.88 26.64
N PHE A 860 -24.30 -26.02 26.25
CA PHE A 860 -24.43 -27.19 27.11
C PHE A 860 -23.14 -28.01 27.23
N HIS A 861 -22.41 -28.22 26.12
CA HIS A 861 -21.24 -29.12 26.10
C HIS A 861 -19.87 -28.39 26.12
N TYR A 862 -19.80 -27.14 25.66
CA TYR A 862 -18.58 -26.39 25.34
C TYR A 862 -17.43 -27.27 24.77
N PRO A 863 -17.67 -27.97 23.64
CA PRO A 863 -16.84 -29.09 23.20
C PRO A 863 -15.58 -28.63 22.45
N THR A 864 -14.44 -29.24 22.76
CA THR A 864 -13.19 -29.19 21.99
C THR A 864 -13.29 -30.06 20.74
N LEU A 865 -12.28 -30.00 19.85
CA LEU A 865 -12.19 -30.91 18.70
C LEU A 865 -12.26 -32.40 19.11
N VAL A 866 -11.59 -32.75 20.21
CA VAL A 866 -11.56 -34.13 20.73
C VAL A 866 -12.95 -34.58 21.19
N ASP A 867 -13.73 -33.71 21.82
CA ASP A 867 -15.09 -34.06 22.24
C ASP A 867 -15.99 -34.31 21.03
N VAL A 868 -15.88 -33.49 19.98
CA VAL A 868 -16.65 -33.68 18.73
C VAL A 868 -16.28 -35.01 18.07
N LEU A 869 -14.99 -35.34 17.98
CA LEU A 869 -14.54 -36.61 17.37
C LEU A 869 -14.87 -37.85 18.23
N ASN A 870 -15.18 -37.67 19.51
CA ASN A 870 -15.70 -38.71 20.40
C ASN A 870 -17.24 -38.80 20.36
N GLU A 871 -17.94 -37.68 20.21
CA GLU A 871 -19.40 -37.60 20.09
C GLU A 871 -19.90 -38.13 18.73
N PHE A 872 -19.10 -37.97 17.68
CA PHE A 872 -19.36 -38.45 16.33
C PHE A 872 -18.26 -39.45 15.90
N PRO A 873 -18.25 -40.66 16.47
CA PRO A 873 -17.11 -41.59 16.33
C PRO A 873 -16.88 -42.06 14.89
N SER A 874 -17.90 -42.03 14.03
CA SER A 874 -17.78 -42.42 12.62
C SER A 874 -17.13 -41.37 11.71
N VAL A 875 -16.65 -40.25 12.26
CA VAL A 875 -15.94 -39.19 11.53
C VAL A 875 -14.47 -39.57 11.36
N HIS A 876 -14.08 -39.95 10.14
CA HIS A 876 -12.71 -40.35 9.83
C HIS A 876 -11.88 -39.13 9.36
N VAL A 877 -10.86 -38.73 10.12
CA VAL A 877 -10.01 -37.55 9.82
C VAL A 877 -8.56 -37.96 9.52
N ASN A 878 -8.00 -37.41 8.44
CA ASN A 878 -6.59 -37.52 8.09
C ASN A 878 -5.80 -36.26 8.51
N PRO A 879 -4.47 -36.32 8.65
CA PRO A 879 -3.69 -35.16 9.10
C PRO A 879 -3.72 -34.02 8.06
N GLU A 880 -3.73 -34.31 6.75
CA GLU A 880 -3.82 -33.32 5.67
C GLU A 880 -5.04 -32.38 5.82
N PHE A 881 -6.21 -32.95 6.15
CA PHE A 881 -7.42 -32.18 6.42
C PHE A 881 -7.26 -31.28 7.65
N LEU A 882 -6.81 -31.84 8.77
CA LEU A 882 -6.69 -31.10 10.02
C LEU A 882 -5.65 -29.97 9.91
N LEU A 883 -4.53 -30.22 9.25
CA LEU A 883 -3.45 -29.23 9.05
C LEU A 883 -3.88 -28.06 8.13
N THR A 884 -4.83 -28.28 7.22
CA THR A 884 -5.30 -27.26 6.26
C THR A 884 -6.62 -26.58 6.64
N LYS A 885 -7.43 -27.20 7.52
CA LYS A 885 -8.79 -26.71 7.85
C LYS A 885 -9.01 -26.32 9.32
N LEU A 886 -8.11 -26.68 10.25
CA LEU A 886 -8.17 -26.13 11.61
C LEU A 886 -7.73 -24.66 11.66
N PRO A 887 -8.34 -23.82 12.53
CA PRO A 887 -7.90 -22.45 12.73
C PRO A 887 -6.54 -22.39 13.46
N LEU A 888 -5.81 -21.30 13.25
CA LEU A 888 -4.52 -21.07 13.90
C LEU A 888 -4.67 -20.73 15.38
N LEU A 889 -3.75 -21.25 16.20
CA LEU A 889 -3.68 -20.97 17.64
C LEU A 889 -3.24 -19.52 17.88
N GLN A 890 -4.17 -18.69 18.35
CA GLN A 890 -3.92 -17.26 18.52
C GLN A 890 -3.06 -16.94 19.77
N PRO A 891 -2.22 -15.89 19.74
CA PRO A 891 -1.59 -15.38 20.94
C PRO A 891 -2.63 -14.76 21.89
N ARG A 892 -2.34 -14.77 23.19
CA ARG A 892 -3.16 -14.12 24.23
C ARG A 892 -2.40 -12.93 24.80
N TYR A 893 -3.07 -11.79 24.91
CA TYR A 893 -2.49 -10.54 25.42
C TYR A 893 -2.65 -10.43 26.93
N TYR A 894 -1.63 -9.88 27.59
CA TYR A 894 -1.66 -9.50 29.01
C TYR A 894 -0.96 -8.15 29.18
N SER A 895 -1.57 -7.25 29.95
CA SER A 895 -0.93 -5.98 30.33
C SER A 895 0.23 -6.25 31.28
N ILE A 896 1.35 -5.57 31.03
CA ILE A 896 2.58 -5.81 31.79
C ILE A 896 2.45 -5.18 33.18
N SER A 897 2.80 -5.96 34.21
CA SER A 897 2.66 -5.58 35.63
C SER A 897 3.98 -5.32 36.36
N SER A 898 5.02 -4.95 35.61
CA SER A 898 6.35 -4.52 36.08
C SER A 898 6.75 -3.19 35.43
N SER A 899 7.54 -2.37 36.14
CA SER A 899 8.33 -1.31 35.51
C SER A 899 9.66 -1.87 35.02
N GLN A 900 10.06 -1.56 33.77
CA GLN A 900 11.37 -1.96 33.26
C GLN A 900 12.51 -1.17 33.94
N THR A 901 12.25 0.06 34.40
CA THR A 901 13.22 0.87 35.18
C THR A 901 13.57 0.18 36.51
N LEU A 902 12.61 -0.50 37.14
CA LEU A 902 12.83 -1.28 38.37
C LEU A 902 13.34 -2.71 38.09
N PHE A 903 12.85 -3.35 37.02
CA PHE A 903 13.16 -4.75 36.67
C PHE A 903 13.69 -4.89 35.23
N SER A 904 14.91 -4.42 35.00
CA SER A 904 15.52 -4.28 33.66
C SER A 904 15.50 -5.51 32.74
N ASN A 905 15.47 -6.72 33.30
CA ASN A 905 15.50 -7.99 32.56
C ASN A 905 14.31 -8.91 32.87
N GLU A 906 13.25 -8.39 33.50
CA GLU A 906 12.09 -9.20 33.89
C GLU A 906 10.80 -8.59 33.31
N VAL A 907 9.83 -9.45 33.01
CA VAL A 907 8.46 -9.03 32.66
C VAL A 907 7.47 -9.79 33.54
N HIS A 908 6.62 -9.04 34.22
CA HIS A 908 5.65 -9.57 35.17
C HIS A 908 4.24 -9.52 34.56
N LEU A 909 3.44 -10.56 34.83
CA LEU A 909 2.05 -10.65 34.41
C LEU A 909 1.14 -10.92 35.60
N THR A 910 -0.04 -10.31 35.59
CA THR A 910 -1.12 -10.56 36.55
C THR A 910 -2.34 -11.05 35.78
N MET A 911 -2.63 -12.35 35.86
CA MET A 911 -3.68 -12.99 35.05
C MET A 911 -4.71 -13.74 35.89
N SER A 912 -6.00 -13.59 35.57
CA SER A 912 -7.04 -14.41 36.19
C SER A 912 -7.03 -15.81 35.58
N LEU A 913 -6.93 -16.86 36.42
CA LEU A 913 -6.92 -18.25 35.93
C LEU A 913 -8.32 -18.61 35.40
N VAL A 914 -8.42 -18.85 34.09
CA VAL A 914 -9.66 -19.32 33.46
C VAL A 914 -9.80 -20.81 33.71
N SER A 915 -10.84 -21.20 34.45
CA SER A 915 -11.26 -22.59 34.64
C SER A 915 -12.78 -22.70 34.75
N TYR A 916 -13.35 -23.81 34.25
CA TYR A 916 -14.80 -24.08 34.25
C TYR A 916 -15.07 -25.60 34.26
N HIS A 917 -16.28 -26.00 34.62
CA HIS A 917 -16.73 -27.41 34.61
C HIS A 917 -17.72 -27.65 33.46
N ILE A 918 -17.62 -28.82 32.83
CA ILE A 918 -18.51 -29.21 31.71
C ILE A 918 -19.91 -29.58 32.21
N SER A 919 -20.02 -30.16 33.41
CA SER A 919 -21.29 -30.49 34.07
C SER A 919 -21.19 -30.26 35.58
N LYS A 920 -22.31 -29.89 36.21
CA LYS A 920 -22.34 -29.52 37.63
C LYS A 920 -22.12 -30.69 38.60
N GLU A 921 -22.39 -31.94 38.18
CA GLU A 921 -22.50 -33.08 39.12
C GLU A 921 -21.30 -34.05 39.16
N ASN A 922 -20.38 -34.01 38.20
CA ASN A 922 -19.05 -34.68 38.27
C ASN A 922 -18.13 -34.27 37.08
N GLY A 923 -18.31 -33.08 36.52
CA GLY A 923 -17.70 -32.70 35.25
C GLY A 923 -16.20 -32.36 35.32
N THR A 924 -15.43 -32.89 34.38
CA THR A 924 -14.01 -32.59 34.18
C THR A 924 -13.76 -31.09 34.15
N THR A 925 -12.84 -30.61 35.00
CA THR A 925 -12.41 -29.20 35.00
C THR A 925 -11.59 -28.90 33.75
N ARG A 926 -12.02 -27.90 32.98
CA ARG A 926 -11.26 -27.33 31.86
C ARG A 926 -10.56 -26.06 32.27
N PHE A 927 -9.45 -25.77 31.59
CA PHE A 927 -8.68 -24.54 31.76
C PHE A 927 -8.58 -23.81 30.42
N GLY A 928 -8.53 -22.47 30.46
CA GLY A 928 -8.17 -21.69 29.27
C GLY A 928 -6.75 -22.01 28.82
N VAL A 929 -6.51 -22.15 27.52
CA VAL A 929 -5.25 -22.69 26.96
C VAL A 929 -4.01 -22.01 27.53
N CYS A 930 -3.97 -20.67 27.49
CA CYS A 930 -2.82 -19.88 27.94
C CYS A 930 -2.69 -19.80 29.48
N THR A 931 -3.77 -19.51 30.21
CA THR A 931 -3.71 -19.42 31.68
C THR A 931 -3.46 -20.78 32.33
N GLY A 932 -4.01 -21.85 31.74
CA GLY A 932 -3.77 -23.24 32.14
C GLY A 932 -2.35 -23.73 31.80
N PHE A 933 -1.72 -23.18 30.74
CA PHE A 933 -0.31 -23.40 30.46
C PHE A 933 0.58 -22.80 31.58
N PHE A 934 0.34 -21.55 31.98
CA PHE A 934 1.08 -20.94 33.10
C PHE A 934 0.80 -21.60 34.46
N GLU A 935 -0.43 -22.05 34.72
CA GLU A 935 -0.77 -22.75 35.98
C GLU A 935 0.08 -24.02 36.16
N ARG A 936 0.30 -24.78 35.08
CA ARG A 936 1.16 -25.99 35.07
C ARG A 936 2.63 -25.71 35.34
N PHE A 937 3.07 -24.45 35.31
CA PHE A 937 4.46 -24.00 35.45
C PHE A 937 5.40 -24.65 34.41
N PRO A 938 5.47 -24.11 33.19
CA PRO A 938 6.22 -24.72 32.10
C PRO A 938 7.73 -24.66 32.36
N SER A 939 8.42 -25.78 32.11
CA SER A 939 9.89 -25.85 32.12
C SER A 939 10.52 -25.32 30.83
N GLU A 940 9.79 -25.36 29.72
CA GLU A 940 10.25 -24.96 28.39
C GLU A 940 9.99 -23.47 28.12
N PRO A 941 10.85 -22.80 27.32
CA PRO A 941 10.63 -21.40 26.95
C PRO A 941 9.32 -21.17 26.17
N ILE A 942 8.71 -20.01 26.38
CA ILE A 942 7.52 -19.58 25.66
C ILE A 942 7.81 -18.43 24.69
N ALA A 943 7.22 -18.51 23.50
CA ALA A 943 7.25 -17.49 22.47
C ALA A 943 6.36 -16.29 22.84
N CYS A 944 6.97 -15.11 22.85
CA CYS A 944 6.37 -13.84 23.26
C CYS A 944 6.69 -12.72 22.25
N PHE A 945 5.86 -11.70 22.19
CA PHE A 945 6.15 -10.43 21.51
C PHE A 945 5.53 -9.25 22.28
N LEU A 946 6.07 -8.05 22.11
CA LEU A 946 5.52 -6.84 22.70
C LEU A 946 4.50 -6.15 21.78
N ARG A 947 3.48 -5.53 22.40
CA ARG A 947 2.53 -4.61 21.78
C ARG A 947 2.57 -3.31 22.59
N SER A 948 3.02 -2.23 21.96
CA SER A 948 2.94 -0.90 22.53
C SER A 948 1.48 -0.44 22.67
N ALA A 949 1.16 0.21 23.78
CA ALA A 949 -0.16 0.78 24.07
C ALA A 949 0.00 2.29 24.37
N PRO A 950 0.34 3.13 23.38
CA PRO A 950 0.66 4.54 23.61
C PRO A 950 -0.47 5.32 24.28
N ASP A 951 -1.72 4.98 23.94
CA ASP A 951 -2.92 5.59 24.53
C ASP A 951 -3.25 5.05 25.95
N PHE A 952 -2.38 4.23 26.55
CA PHE A 952 -2.49 3.74 27.94
C PHE A 952 -1.18 3.86 28.73
N ARG A 953 -0.34 4.86 28.42
CA ARG A 953 0.92 5.16 29.14
C ARG A 953 0.75 6.29 30.15
N LEU A 954 1.69 6.40 31.09
CA LEU A 954 1.79 7.54 32.01
C LEU A 954 1.92 8.88 31.26
N PRO A 955 1.45 10.02 31.82
CA PRO A 955 1.60 11.32 31.18
C PRO A 955 3.07 11.77 31.15
N ASP A 956 3.53 12.34 30.02
CA ASP A 956 4.91 12.84 29.84
C ASP A 956 5.35 13.79 30.97
N ASN A 957 4.41 14.64 31.43
CA ASN A 957 4.62 15.48 32.60
C ASN A 957 4.29 14.71 33.89
N ASN A 958 5.32 14.12 34.50
CA ASN A 958 5.23 13.41 35.77
C ASN A 958 4.59 14.21 36.93
N ARG A 959 4.41 15.54 36.84
CA ARG A 959 3.72 16.34 37.87
C ARG A 959 2.20 16.29 37.79
N ILE A 960 1.63 15.85 36.67
CA ILE A 960 0.17 15.74 36.49
C ILE A 960 -0.37 14.59 37.38
N PRO A 961 -1.47 14.80 38.14
CA PRO A 961 -2.11 13.74 38.89
C PRO A 961 -2.78 12.68 38.00
N ILE A 962 -2.86 11.45 38.49
CA ILE A 962 -3.53 10.34 37.77
C ILE A 962 -4.51 9.61 38.69
N ILE A 963 -5.65 9.22 38.11
CA ILE A 963 -6.72 8.44 38.73
C ILE A 963 -6.73 7.06 38.06
N LEU A 964 -6.51 6.01 38.84
CA LEU A 964 -6.42 4.63 38.38
C LEU A 964 -7.66 3.87 38.86
N ILE A 965 -8.39 3.20 37.97
CA ILE A 965 -9.66 2.53 38.28
C ILE A 965 -9.62 1.09 37.76
N ALA A 966 -9.57 0.11 38.65
CA ALA A 966 -9.40 -1.31 38.29
C ALA A 966 -10.26 -2.26 39.11
N ALA A 967 -10.58 -3.42 38.52
CA ALA A 967 -11.17 -4.54 39.25
C ALA A 967 -10.45 -5.87 38.95
N GLY A 968 -10.16 -6.66 39.98
CA GLY A 968 -9.49 -7.95 39.84
C GLY A 968 -8.12 -7.85 39.13
N SER A 969 -7.91 -8.64 38.08
CA SER A 969 -6.67 -8.59 37.29
C SER A 969 -6.47 -7.29 36.48
N GLY A 970 -7.48 -6.41 36.40
CA GLY A 970 -7.31 -5.07 35.82
C GLY A 970 -6.33 -4.16 36.58
N ILE A 971 -5.85 -4.56 37.75
CA ILE A 971 -4.76 -3.86 38.45
C ILE A 971 -3.39 -4.06 37.78
N ALA A 972 -3.27 -4.97 36.79
CA ALA A 972 -2.03 -5.35 36.14
C ALA A 972 -1.19 -4.15 35.64
N PRO A 973 -1.68 -3.28 34.73
CA PRO A 973 -0.86 -2.16 34.23
C PRO A 973 -0.55 -1.15 35.35
N PHE A 974 -1.46 -0.95 36.31
CA PHE A 974 -1.24 -0.02 37.42
C PHE A 974 -0.09 -0.43 38.34
N ARG A 975 0.19 -1.74 38.43
CA ARG A 975 1.41 -2.23 39.09
C ARG A 975 2.68 -1.75 38.41
N SER A 976 2.72 -1.69 37.07
CA SER A 976 3.84 -1.06 36.36
C SER A 976 3.93 0.45 36.65
N PHE A 977 2.79 1.15 36.73
CA PHE A 977 2.74 2.60 36.97
C PHE A 977 3.28 2.98 38.35
N TRP A 978 2.86 2.32 39.44
CA TRP A 978 3.36 2.67 40.78
C TRP A 978 4.83 2.30 40.97
N GLN A 979 5.30 1.21 40.34
CA GLN A 979 6.72 0.85 40.35
C GLN A 979 7.59 1.86 39.59
N GLU A 980 7.08 2.41 38.48
CA GLU A 980 7.75 3.49 37.76
C GLU A 980 7.84 4.75 38.62
N ARG A 981 6.71 5.21 39.18
CA ARG A 981 6.67 6.40 40.04
C ARG A 981 7.50 6.24 41.32
N TYR A 982 7.57 5.05 41.93
CA TYR A 982 8.46 4.76 43.06
C TYR A 982 9.94 4.91 42.68
N THR A 983 10.32 4.45 41.49
CA THR A 983 11.70 4.58 41.01
C THR A 983 12.04 6.03 40.67
N GLN A 984 11.12 6.77 40.04
CA GLN A 984 11.25 8.21 39.82
C GLN A 984 11.37 8.99 41.14
N PHE A 985 10.56 8.65 42.14
CA PHE A 985 10.57 9.30 43.47
C PHE A 985 11.89 9.04 44.21
N LYS A 986 12.40 7.79 44.19
CA LYS A 986 13.74 7.46 44.74
C LYS A 986 14.87 8.23 44.06
N ASN A 987 14.73 8.54 42.77
CA ASN A 987 15.69 9.36 42.02
C ASN A 987 15.49 10.88 42.22
N GLY A 988 14.62 11.31 43.15
CA GLY A 988 14.39 12.71 43.50
C GLY A 988 13.39 13.47 42.61
N ASN A 989 12.69 12.79 41.70
CA ASN A 989 11.71 13.43 40.83
C ASN A 989 10.42 13.78 41.58
N LYS A 990 9.94 15.01 41.40
CA LYS A 990 8.62 15.43 41.89
C LYS A 990 7.51 14.81 41.05
N CYS A 991 6.72 13.94 41.67
CA CYS A 991 5.56 13.29 41.07
C CYS A 991 4.24 13.95 41.48
N GLY A 992 3.26 13.99 40.57
CA GLY A 992 1.87 14.30 40.87
C GLY A 992 1.17 13.20 41.67
N LYS A 993 -0.01 13.49 42.21
CA LYS A 993 -0.77 12.55 43.05
C LYS A 993 -1.22 11.33 42.24
N MET A 994 -1.10 10.14 42.81
CA MET A 994 -1.66 8.90 42.26
C MET A 994 -2.77 8.40 43.19
N ILE A 995 -3.99 8.29 42.67
CA ILE A 995 -5.18 7.80 43.39
C ILE A 995 -5.63 6.49 42.76
N LEU A 996 -5.88 5.45 43.56
CA LEU A 996 -6.33 4.14 43.07
C LEU A 996 -7.73 3.79 43.60
N PHE A 997 -8.65 3.49 42.70
CA PHE A 997 -9.94 2.85 42.98
C PHE A 997 -9.83 1.38 42.60
N PHE A 998 -9.89 0.47 43.58
CA PHE A 998 -9.70 -0.96 43.34
C PHE A 998 -10.92 -1.81 43.76
N GLY A 999 -11.36 -2.71 42.88
CA GLY A 999 -12.50 -3.60 43.08
C GLY A 999 -12.12 -5.05 43.31
N CYS A 1000 -12.59 -5.63 44.41
CA CYS A 1000 -12.44 -7.07 44.69
C CYS A 1000 -13.75 -7.71 45.21
N ARG A 1001 -13.71 -9.00 45.57
CA ARG A 1001 -14.87 -9.70 46.18
C ARG A 1001 -14.90 -9.50 47.69
N ARG A 1002 -13.83 -9.90 48.38
CA ARG A 1002 -13.66 -9.80 49.83
C ARG A 1002 -12.28 -9.23 50.16
N SER A 1003 -12.22 -8.22 51.01
CA SER A 1003 -11.01 -7.45 51.34
C SER A 1003 -9.84 -8.32 51.82
N ARG A 1004 -10.11 -9.34 52.62
CA ARG A 1004 -9.09 -10.25 53.19
C ARG A 1004 -8.71 -11.44 52.30
N VAL A 1005 -9.32 -11.60 51.12
CA VAL A 1005 -9.17 -12.81 50.27
C VAL A 1005 -8.79 -12.47 48.83
N ASP A 1006 -9.35 -11.40 48.28
CA ASP A 1006 -9.24 -11.04 46.87
C ASP A 1006 -8.47 -9.72 46.62
N ASN A 1007 -7.99 -9.06 47.69
CA ASN A 1007 -7.16 -7.86 47.60
C ASN A 1007 -5.71 -8.22 47.25
N ILE A 1008 -5.49 -8.54 45.97
CA ILE A 1008 -4.16 -8.88 45.45
C ILE A 1008 -3.22 -7.67 45.54
N TYR A 1009 -1.93 -7.93 45.82
CA TYR A 1009 -0.90 -6.90 46.05
C TYR A 1009 -1.11 -5.97 47.26
N ALA A 1010 -1.97 -6.31 48.23
CA ALA A 1010 -2.23 -5.49 49.41
C ALA A 1010 -0.95 -5.04 50.18
N GLU A 1011 0.04 -5.92 50.32
CA GLU A 1011 1.32 -5.62 50.98
C GLU A 1011 2.14 -4.58 50.20
N GLU A 1012 2.25 -4.75 48.88
CA GLU A 1012 2.95 -3.83 47.98
C GLU A 1012 2.25 -2.46 47.92
N LEU A 1013 0.91 -2.44 47.90
CA LEU A 1013 0.11 -1.20 47.96
C LEU A 1013 0.34 -0.44 49.27
N ASN A 1014 0.41 -1.14 50.42
CA ASN A 1014 0.72 -0.51 51.70
C ASN A 1014 2.15 0.10 51.72
N GLU A 1015 3.14 -0.54 51.09
CA GLU A 1015 4.48 0.04 50.92
C GLU A 1015 4.43 1.32 50.06
N MET A 1016 3.66 1.31 48.96
CA MET A 1016 3.52 2.48 48.08
C MET A 1016 2.80 3.66 48.75
N ILE A 1017 1.84 3.39 49.65
CA ILE A 1017 1.18 4.42 50.48
C ILE A 1017 2.17 5.01 51.49
N ASN A 1018 2.88 4.15 52.23
CA ASN A 1018 3.89 4.59 53.20
C ASN A 1018 5.03 5.40 52.53
N SER A 1019 5.33 5.09 51.27
CA SER A 1019 6.33 5.78 50.44
C SER A 1019 5.80 7.04 49.74
N GLN A 1020 4.53 7.44 49.97
CA GLN A 1020 3.83 8.56 49.32
C GLN A 1020 3.77 8.50 47.78
N VAL A 1021 3.96 7.32 47.19
CA VAL A 1021 3.83 7.12 45.74
C VAL A 1021 2.35 7.06 45.37
N ILE A 1022 1.60 6.17 46.03
CA ILE A 1022 0.15 6.15 46.01
C ILE A 1022 -0.32 7.03 47.17
N HIS A 1023 -1.19 7.99 46.89
CA HIS A 1023 -1.66 8.94 47.89
C HIS A 1023 -2.90 8.44 48.62
N GLU A 1024 -3.76 7.67 47.94
CA GLU A 1024 -5.00 7.13 48.51
C GLU A 1024 -5.42 5.86 47.73
N VAL A 1025 -6.00 4.88 48.44
CA VAL A 1025 -6.57 3.66 47.83
C VAL A 1025 -7.99 3.45 48.32
N PHE A 1026 -8.97 3.63 47.42
CA PHE A 1026 -10.37 3.38 47.69
C PHE A 1026 -10.77 1.96 47.27
N LEU A 1027 -11.17 1.12 48.23
CA LEU A 1027 -11.45 -0.31 48.02
C LEU A 1027 -12.97 -0.58 47.94
N ALA A 1028 -13.44 -1.06 46.79
CA ALA A 1028 -14.81 -1.52 46.61
C ALA A 1028 -14.93 -3.05 46.74
N THR A 1029 -15.82 -3.52 47.61
CA THR A 1029 -16.05 -4.95 47.89
C THR A 1029 -17.43 -5.43 47.44
N SER A 1030 -17.44 -6.41 46.54
CA SER A 1030 -18.67 -6.91 45.91
C SER A 1030 -19.34 -8.09 46.63
N ARG A 1031 -18.68 -8.69 47.64
CA ARG A 1031 -19.16 -9.88 48.39
C ARG A 1031 -18.68 -9.90 49.86
N GLU A 1032 -18.44 -8.73 50.47
CA GLU A 1032 -18.04 -8.68 51.88
C GLU A 1032 -19.24 -9.02 52.80
N PRO A 1033 -19.14 -9.99 53.72
CA PRO A 1033 -20.26 -10.38 54.57
C PRO A 1033 -20.78 -9.21 55.42
N GLY A 1034 -22.11 -9.03 55.42
CA GLY A 1034 -22.77 -7.97 56.19
C GLY A 1034 -22.66 -6.55 55.60
N GLN A 1035 -21.97 -6.36 54.48
CA GLN A 1035 -21.92 -5.07 53.78
C GLN A 1035 -22.76 -5.07 52.50
N LYS A 1036 -23.25 -3.89 52.10
CA LYS A 1036 -23.90 -3.71 50.80
C LYS A 1036 -22.87 -3.91 49.69
N LYS A 1037 -23.20 -4.72 48.69
CA LYS A 1037 -22.42 -4.90 47.45
C LYS A 1037 -22.02 -3.54 46.87
N LYS A 1038 -20.71 -3.29 46.79
CA LYS A 1038 -20.12 -2.07 46.22
C LYS A 1038 -19.18 -2.43 45.08
N TYR A 1039 -19.21 -1.65 44.02
CA TYR A 1039 -18.30 -1.72 42.88
C TYR A 1039 -17.48 -0.43 42.76
N VAL A 1040 -16.46 -0.42 41.90
CA VAL A 1040 -15.57 0.74 41.74
C VAL A 1040 -16.30 2.00 41.27
N GLN A 1041 -17.30 1.85 40.40
CA GLN A 1041 -18.14 2.97 39.98
C GLN A 1041 -18.95 3.60 41.13
N ASP A 1042 -19.38 2.81 42.12
CA ASP A 1042 -20.05 3.35 43.30
C ASP A 1042 -19.07 4.17 44.16
N GLU A 1043 -17.81 3.72 44.25
CA GLU A 1043 -16.74 4.40 44.99
C GLU A 1043 -16.30 5.71 44.31
N VAL A 1044 -16.14 5.69 42.98
CA VAL A 1044 -15.87 6.88 42.16
C VAL A 1044 -16.94 7.96 42.39
N TYR A 1045 -18.22 7.57 42.43
CA TYR A 1045 -19.32 8.51 42.70
C TYR A 1045 -19.39 8.99 44.17
N VAL A 1046 -19.00 8.15 45.14
CA VAL A 1046 -18.84 8.59 46.54
C VAL A 1046 -17.76 9.67 46.64
N GLN A 1047 -16.64 9.51 45.94
CA GLN A 1047 -15.51 10.45 45.89
C GLN A 1047 -15.64 11.54 44.81
N ARG A 1048 -16.84 11.75 44.25
CA ARG A 1048 -17.08 12.61 43.07
C ARG A 1048 -16.44 13.99 43.14
N SER A 1049 -16.46 14.67 44.29
CA SER A 1049 -15.90 16.03 44.41
C SER A 1049 -14.37 16.04 44.29
N LEU A 1050 -13.69 15.00 44.80
CA LEU A 1050 -12.24 14.80 44.61
C LEU A 1050 -11.93 14.47 43.14
N VAL A 1051 -12.70 13.56 42.54
CA VAL A 1051 -12.54 13.15 41.14
C VAL A 1051 -12.74 14.36 40.21
N TYR A 1052 -13.83 15.11 40.39
CA TYR A 1052 -14.12 16.31 39.60
C TYR A 1052 -13.03 17.39 39.75
N TRP A 1053 -12.59 17.68 40.98
CA TRP A 1053 -11.54 18.66 41.23
C TRP A 1053 -10.22 18.26 40.56
N LEU A 1054 -9.81 16.99 40.67
CA LEU A 1054 -8.61 16.50 39.98
C LEU A 1054 -8.71 16.67 38.45
N LEU A 1055 -9.89 16.38 37.86
CA LEU A 1055 -10.10 16.47 36.41
C LEU A 1055 -10.13 17.90 35.90
N VAL A 1056 -10.82 18.81 36.60
CA VAL A 1056 -11.12 20.15 36.10
C VAL A 1056 -10.10 21.19 36.57
N ASN A 1057 -9.55 21.06 37.79
CA ASN A 1057 -8.60 22.04 38.35
C ASN A 1057 -7.14 21.62 38.17
N GLU A 1058 -6.82 20.32 38.28
CA GLU A 1058 -5.43 19.80 38.21
C GLU A 1058 -5.09 19.13 36.86
N ASN A 1059 -6.01 19.15 35.90
CA ASN A 1059 -5.89 18.50 34.58
C ASN A 1059 -5.50 17.00 34.64
N ALA A 1060 -5.98 16.27 35.66
CA ALA A 1060 -5.65 14.87 35.85
C ALA A 1060 -6.07 13.97 34.67
N HIS A 1061 -5.41 12.82 34.56
CA HIS A 1061 -5.74 11.73 33.64
C HIS A 1061 -6.49 10.61 34.37
N ILE A 1062 -7.48 9.97 33.72
CA ILE A 1062 -8.16 8.76 34.21
C ILE A 1062 -7.69 7.56 33.40
N TYR A 1063 -7.33 6.48 34.10
CA TYR A 1063 -7.06 5.17 33.50
C TYR A 1063 -8.03 4.14 34.06
N VAL A 1064 -8.74 3.42 33.19
CA VAL A 1064 -9.70 2.37 33.54
C VAL A 1064 -9.21 1.04 32.99
N CYS A 1065 -9.09 -0.02 33.81
CA CYS A 1065 -8.65 -1.33 33.34
C CYS A 1065 -9.42 -2.50 33.99
N GLY A 1066 -9.90 -3.44 33.18
CA GLY A 1066 -10.62 -4.62 33.64
C GLY A 1066 -11.67 -5.17 32.66
N ASP A 1067 -12.74 -5.76 33.21
CA ASP A 1067 -13.85 -6.30 32.42
C ASP A 1067 -14.69 -5.19 31.75
N VAL A 1068 -15.14 -5.43 30.52
CA VAL A 1068 -15.97 -4.50 29.74
C VAL A 1068 -17.21 -3.98 30.47
N SER A 1069 -17.85 -4.81 31.29
CA SER A 1069 -19.03 -4.43 32.08
C SER A 1069 -18.68 -3.47 33.22
N MET A 1070 -17.45 -3.55 33.72
CA MET A 1070 -16.92 -2.63 34.74
C MET A 1070 -16.55 -1.29 34.10
N ALA A 1071 -15.89 -1.30 32.93
CA ALA A 1071 -15.55 -0.08 32.20
C ALA A 1071 -16.78 0.75 31.82
N ASP A 1072 -17.83 0.14 31.25
CA ASP A 1072 -19.12 0.81 30.99
C ASP A 1072 -19.76 1.40 32.27
N GLY A 1073 -19.70 0.67 33.40
CA GLY A 1073 -20.16 1.16 34.69
C GLY A 1073 -19.37 2.38 35.20
N VAL A 1074 -18.05 2.39 35.01
CA VAL A 1074 -17.18 3.53 35.35
C VAL A 1074 -17.45 4.72 34.43
N LYS A 1075 -17.55 4.50 33.11
CA LYS A 1075 -17.85 5.56 32.12
C LYS A 1075 -19.14 6.30 32.50
N LYS A 1076 -20.21 5.56 32.80
CA LYS A 1076 -21.50 6.10 33.31
C LYS A 1076 -21.35 6.85 34.63
N SER A 1077 -20.52 6.37 35.55
CA SER A 1077 -20.27 7.09 36.80
C SER A 1077 -19.54 8.41 36.57
N ILE A 1078 -18.55 8.47 35.68
CA ILE A 1078 -17.81 9.71 35.38
C ILE A 1078 -18.73 10.77 34.77
N VAL A 1079 -19.64 10.39 33.86
CA VAL A 1079 -20.69 11.31 33.36
C VAL A 1079 -21.49 11.90 34.52
N ARG A 1080 -21.97 11.07 35.47
CA ARG A 1080 -22.74 11.54 36.64
C ARG A 1080 -21.93 12.39 37.61
N VAL A 1081 -20.61 12.18 37.70
CA VAL A 1081 -19.69 13.06 38.46
C VAL A 1081 -19.63 14.45 37.82
N ILE A 1082 -19.42 14.51 36.49
CA ILE A 1082 -19.34 15.77 35.72
C ILE A 1082 -20.69 16.51 35.76
N GLU A 1083 -21.80 15.81 35.58
CA GLU A 1083 -23.16 16.34 35.68
C GLU A 1083 -23.41 16.99 37.05
N THR A 1084 -23.15 16.25 38.13
CA THR A 1084 -23.48 16.67 39.51
C THR A 1084 -22.60 17.82 40.00
N GLU A 1085 -21.27 17.66 39.90
CA GLU A 1085 -20.33 18.64 40.47
C GLU A 1085 -20.10 19.83 39.53
N GLY A 1086 -20.19 19.61 38.20
CA GLY A 1086 -20.13 20.65 37.18
C GLY A 1086 -21.44 21.38 36.88
N LYS A 1087 -22.56 20.93 37.47
CA LYS A 1087 -23.90 21.54 37.36
C LYS A 1087 -24.38 21.73 35.92
N MET A 1088 -24.17 20.70 35.10
CA MET A 1088 -24.59 20.66 33.70
C MET A 1088 -25.57 19.51 33.45
N SER A 1089 -26.20 19.45 32.28
CA SER A 1089 -27.09 18.35 31.91
C SER A 1089 -26.30 17.06 31.63
N GLU A 1090 -26.95 15.90 31.75
CA GLU A 1090 -26.41 14.59 31.33
C GLU A 1090 -25.83 14.65 29.90
N THR A 1091 -26.48 15.36 28.97
CA THR A 1091 -26.01 15.54 27.59
C THR A 1091 -24.69 16.30 27.54
N ASN A 1092 -24.57 17.44 28.22
CA ASN A 1092 -23.34 18.23 28.26
C ASN A 1092 -22.22 17.49 29.02
N ALA A 1093 -22.56 16.71 30.05
CA ALA A 1093 -21.60 15.88 30.78
C ALA A 1093 -21.06 14.73 29.92
N GLN A 1094 -21.88 14.15 29.05
CA GLN A 1094 -21.44 13.19 28.04
C GLN A 1094 -20.50 13.85 27.02
N GLU A 1095 -20.81 15.06 26.56
CA GLU A 1095 -19.94 15.83 25.64
C GLU A 1095 -18.57 16.17 26.25
N GLU A 1096 -18.54 16.60 27.51
CA GLU A 1096 -17.27 16.89 28.22
C GLU A 1096 -16.44 15.61 28.44
N LEU A 1097 -17.07 14.44 28.64
CA LEU A 1097 -16.36 13.17 28.67
C LEU A 1097 -15.80 12.76 27.29
N GLU A 1098 -16.57 12.92 26.22
CA GLU A 1098 -16.06 12.69 24.86
C GLU A 1098 -14.91 13.66 24.52
N LYS A 1099 -14.94 14.90 25.04
CA LYS A 1099 -13.82 15.83 24.96
C LYS A 1099 -12.59 15.34 25.72
N LEU A 1100 -12.71 14.81 26.95
CA LEU A 1100 -11.59 14.21 27.69
C LEU A 1100 -10.97 13.00 26.97
N ILE A 1101 -11.78 12.21 26.25
CA ILE A 1101 -11.31 11.12 25.38
C ILE A 1101 -10.50 11.70 24.21
N ASN A 1102 -11.04 12.70 23.52
CA ASN A 1102 -10.35 13.37 22.40
C ASN A 1102 -9.05 14.10 22.82
N GLU A 1103 -9.00 14.65 24.04
CA GLU A 1103 -7.80 15.26 24.64
C GLU A 1103 -6.76 14.22 25.12
N ARG A 1104 -7.03 12.92 25.00
CA ARG A 1104 -6.19 11.82 25.54
C ARG A 1104 -5.94 11.95 27.05
N ARG A 1105 -7.00 12.24 27.80
CA ARG A 1105 -7.01 12.33 29.26
C ARG A 1105 -7.88 11.28 29.95
N TYR A 1106 -8.68 10.55 29.17
CA TYR A 1106 -9.45 9.39 29.61
C TYR A 1106 -9.00 8.17 28.80
N HIS A 1107 -8.50 7.14 29.49
CA HIS A 1107 -7.80 5.99 28.91
C HIS A 1107 -8.48 4.69 29.37
N GLU A 1108 -8.75 3.75 28.46
CA GLU A 1108 -9.29 2.42 28.81
C GLU A 1108 -8.42 1.26 28.28
N ASP A 1109 -8.12 0.27 29.13
CA ASP A 1109 -7.50 -1.02 28.76
C ASP A 1109 -8.44 -2.15 29.19
N VAL A 1110 -9.33 -2.53 28.27
CA VAL A 1110 -10.51 -3.36 28.55
C VAL A 1110 -10.35 -4.76 27.97
N PHE A 1111 -10.61 -5.78 28.79
CA PHE A 1111 -10.62 -7.17 28.36
C PHE A 1111 -12.07 -7.67 28.18
N GLY A 1112 -12.28 -8.51 27.17
CA GLY A 1112 -13.60 -9.00 26.77
C GLY A 1112 -14.34 -9.75 27.88
N ALA A 1113 -15.67 -9.71 27.84
CA ALA A 1113 -16.52 -10.16 28.94
C ALA A 1113 -16.26 -11.63 29.32
N ILE A 1114 -15.85 -11.87 30.56
CA ILE A 1114 -15.79 -13.22 31.12
C ILE A 1114 -17.21 -13.56 31.61
N HIS A 1115 -18.11 -13.92 30.68
CA HIS A 1115 -19.47 -14.37 31.02
C HIS A 1115 -19.41 -15.62 31.91
N ARG A 1116 -19.53 -15.40 33.22
CA ARG A 1116 -19.70 -16.46 34.22
C ARG A 1116 -21.14 -16.93 34.32
N ASP A 1117 -22.09 -16.08 33.98
CA ASP A 1117 -23.52 -16.28 34.24
C ASP A 1117 -24.16 -17.39 33.38
N ASN A 1118 -23.53 -17.75 32.25
CA ASN A 1118 -24.03 -18.82 31.38
C ASN A 1118 -23.82 -20.24 31.95
N PHE A 1119 -23.03 -20.41 33.03
CA PHE A 1119 -22.93 -21.69 33.74
C PHE A 1119 -24.10 -21.92 34.72
N ASP A 1120 -25.02 -20.97 34.88
CA ASP A 1120 -26.20 -21.07 35.75
C ASP A 1120 -27.53 -21.24 34.99
N VAL A 1121 -27.53 -21.37 33.66
CA VAL A 1121 -28.75 -21.59 32.86
C VAL A 1121 -29.08 -23.07 32.69
N VAL A 1122 -29.35 -23.75 33.81
CA VAL A 1122 -30.33 -24.86 33.87
C VAL A 1122 -31.07 -24.78 35.21
N SER A 1123 -32.29 -24.26 35.14
CA SER A 1123 -33.37 -24.44 36.12
C SER A 1123 -34.67 -24.64 35.34
#